data_AF-A0A937QX66-F1
#
_entry.id   AF-A0A937QX66-F1
#
_cell.length_a   1.000
_cell.length_b   1.000
_cell.length_c   1.000
_cell.angle_alpha   90.00
_cell.angle_beta   90.00
_cell.angle_gamma   90.00
#
_symmetry.space_group_name_H-M   'P 1'
#
loop_
_entity.id
_entity.type
_entity.pdbx_description
1 polymer ?
#
loop_
_entity_poly.entity_id
_entity_poly.type
_entity_poly.pdbx_seq_one_letter_code
_entity_poly.pdbx_strand_id
1 'polypeptide(L)'
;MARPSSQAIHPATRQSAWPWGGITVDANPPSLLWPAVRGQDVRYMVRLSQDWRFPADRTTRSKDLLWAIFNPHKELAQGTWHWQYEVLKGENIQDKSEVYSFAVTDATREYVTPSTEQMLSACPGSHPRILITAGELTAFRKRVKNSRPAKAIVSLANRYVDREPPPEHSGKPGQKGKDTFEQKNFAKWASKALGNQLSTSTSALAKAYIITGDKRYGRQAIRYAAHVAGFDPDGITSRKVSDFADGTCLRAMALAYDSCFDLLRPQERIKLEDAIAVRAGRMFASWRNNLETRVFSAHIWQHILHEFAEAAFATLGEIEEAELWASYVYELWLARVPLLGGEDGGWANGNNYFGTNFVTLVSIPTFFEQLTGADFFAHPWYRNSIYYMIYTWPPGSGPDGFGDGCERQELAPLSRLAFADILGRRFGDPYAGWYVRESLKPLGASLRDDSSQRWHRLRTSDDSAAPVRSSFDLPQARLFGDIGVVAMHTDLANTSKNLMVAFRSSPFGSFNHAHADQNSFNILFGGKRVFSNSGYYIGYGDDHFKGWYIHSRGHNTVLTDNKGQLTGTPDACGQIIRYLHDEAITYCLGDASNAYGDAGLTLFRRHVVLLRPSTVVIYDELEADHAAQWSWLLHCEDRISGLMED
;
A
#
# COMPACT_ATOMS: atom_id res chain seq x y z
N MET A 1 3.26 -31.79 24.95
CA MET A 1 4.10 -31.18 23.90
C MET A 1 3.30 -30.04 23.30
N ALA A 2 3.79 -28.81 23.35
CA ALA A 2 3.12 -27.68 22.69
C ALA A 2 3.07 -27.98 21.18
N ARG A 3 1.89 -27.86 20.56
CA ARG A 3 1.79 -27.91 19.10
C ARG A 3 2.76 -26.86 18.54
N PRO A 4 3.56 -27.17 17.50
CA PRO A 4 4.26 -26.12 16.78
C PRO A 4 3.18 -25.15 16.29
N SER A 5 3.28 -23.88 16.69
CA SER A 5 2.49 -22.82 16.07
C SER A 5 2.62 -22.97 14.56
N SER A 6 1.52 -23.13 13.83
CA SER A 6 1.57 -23.16 12.37
C SER A 6 2.34 -21.91 11.90
N GLN A 7 3.42 -22.12 11.15
CA GLN A 7 4.25 -21.03 10.67
C GLN A 7 3.40 -20.08 9.80
N ALA A 8 3.39 -18.79 10.10
CA ALA A 8 2.66 -17.81 9.29
C ALA A 8 3.07 -17.92 7.82
N ILE A 9 2.08 -17.90 6.92
CA ILE A 9 2.30 -17.92 5.46
C ILE A 9 3.06 -16.65 5.06
N HIS A 10 2.69 -15.51 5.65
CA HIS A 10 3.36 -14.21 5.47
C HIS A 10 3.93 -13.71 6.80
N PRO A 11 5.10 -14.20 7.24
CA PRO A 11 5.65 -13.85 8.55
C PRO A 11 5.96 -12.35 8.64
N ALA A 12 5.79 -11.78 9.84
CA ALA A 12 5.92 -10.33 10.07
C ALA A 12 7.30 -9.79 9.63
N THR A 13 8.33 -10.61 9.78
CA THR A 13 9.67 -10.42 9.21
C THR A 13 10.04 -11.67 8.43
N ARG A 14 10.67 -11.52 7.27
CA ARG A 14 11.12 -12.61 6.40
C ARG A 14 12.02 -13.59 7.15
N GLN A 15 11.61 -14.85 7.15
CA GLN A 15 12.33 -15.96 7.80
C GLN A 15 13.03 -16.89 6.80
N SER A 16 12.69 -16.80 5.51
CA SER A 16 13.22 -17.66 4.46
C SER A 16 13.61 -16.86 3.21
N ALA A 17 14.54 -17.43 2.44
CA ALA A 17 14.90 -16.94 1.13
C ALA A 17 13.77 -17.12 0.12
N TRP A 18 13.75 -16.34 -0.96
CA TRP A 18 12.84 -16.49 -2.09
C TRP A 18 13.51 -16.00 -3.38
N PRO A 19 13.33 -16.69 -4.53
CA PRO A 19 12.66 -17.98 -4.72
C PRO A 19 13.51 -19.15 -4.21
N TRP A 20 12.88 -20.26 -3.82
CA TRP A 20 13.57 -21.46 -3.33
C TRP A 20 12.77 -22.73 -3.70
N GLY A 21 13.37 -23.91 -3.51
CA GLY A 21 12.67 -25.18 -3.66
C GLY A 21 12.35 -25.59 -5.11
N GLY A 22 13.00 -25.00 -6.10
CA GLY A 22 12.79 -25.34 -7.51
C GLY A 22 11.46 -24.86 -8.08
N ILE A 23 10.79 -23.91 -7.42
CA ILE A 23 9.51 -23.34 -7.90
C ILE A 23 9.69 -22.73 -9.29
N THR A 24 8.64 -22.79 -10.10
CA THR A 24 8.56 -21.94 -11.29
C THR A 24 8.20 -20.53 -10.85
N VAL A 25 9.01 -19.56 -11.21
CA VAL A 25 8.74 -18.16 -10.87
C VAL A 25 7.70 -17.57 -11.83
N ASP A 26 6.94 -16.62 -11.32
CA ASP A 26 5.90 -15.87 -12.03
C ASP A 26 6.49 -14.79 -12.95
N ALA A 27 7.62 -14.19 -12.55
CA ALA A 27 8.30 -13.13 -13.28
C ALA A 27 9.77 -13.46 -13.66
N ASN A 28 10.20 -13.00 -14.84
CA ASN A 28 11.57 -13.10 -15.33
C ASN A 28 12.18 -11.69 -15.57
N PRO A 29 13.24 -11.29 -14.86
CA PRO A 29 13.86 -12.03 -13.75
C PRO A 29 13.04 -11.93 -12.45
N PRO A 30 13.13 -12.93 -11.54
CA PRO A 30 12.60 -12.79 -10.19
C PRO A 30 13.54 -11.95 -9.32
N SER A 31 12.97 -11.22 -8.36
CA SER A 31 13.74 -10.61 -7.28
C SER A 31 14.24 -11.67 -6.31
N LEU A 32 15.51 -11.64 -5.94
CA LEU A 32 16.06 -12.56 -4.94
C LEU A 32 16.02 -11.87 -3.57
N LEU A 33 15.38 -12.52 -2.58
CA LEU A 33 15.09 -11.96 -1.26
C LEU A 33 15.54 -12.92 -0.18
N TRP A 34 16.07 -12.42 0.93
CA TRP A 34 16.53 -13.27 2.04
C TRP A 34 16.35 -12.60 3.41
N PRO A 35 16.40 -13.35 4.52
CA PRO A 35 16.41 -12.77 5.86
C PRO A 35 17.61 -11.84 6.04
N ALA A 36 17.37 -10.60 6.49
CA ALA A 36 18.44 -9.64 6.75
C ALA A 36 19.12 -9.90 8.10
N VAL A 37 20.43 -9.70 8.14
CA VAL A 37 21.22 -9.65 9.37
C VAL A 37 21.29 -8.21 9.87
N ARG A 38 21.08 -8.01 11.17
CA ARG A 38 21.15 -6.68 11.78
C ARG A 38 22.60 -6.22 11.89
N GLY A 39 22.86 -4.98 11.47
CA GLY A 39 24.14 -4.30 11.66
C GLY A 39 24.39 -3.26 10.58
N GLN A 40 25.15 -2.21 10.90
CA GLN A 40 25.45 -1.13 9.94
C GLN A 40 26.56 -1.50 8.94
N ASP A 41 27.46 -2.39 9.34
CA ASP A 41 28.59 -2.89 8.53
C ASP A 41 28.26 -4.18 7.77
N VAL A 42 27.02 -4.65 7.87
CA VAL A 42 26.56 -5.83 7.14
C VAL A 42 26.50 -5.50 5.65
N ARG A 43 27.07 -6.40 4.84
CA ARG A 43 26.97 -6.40 3.38
C ARG A 43 26.53 -7.79 2.92
N TYR A 44 26.04 -7.87 1.69
CA TYR A 44 25.73 -9.15 1.05
C TYR A 44 26.37 -9.24 -0.32
N MET A 45 26.72 -10.47 -0.70
CA MET A 45 27.06 -10.81 -2.08
C MET A 45 26.15 -11.93 -2.55
N VAL A 46 25.63 -11.79 -3.77
CA VAL A 46 24.78 -12.80 -4.41
C VAL A 46 25.52 -13.39 -5.60
N ARG A 47 25.38 -14.70 -5.79
CA ARG A 47 25.78 -15.41 -7.00
C ARG A 47 24.58 -16.12 -7.62
N LEU A 48 24.41 -16.01 -8.93
CA LEU A 48 23.29 -16.57 -9.71
C LEU A 48 23.83 -17.23 -10.99
N SER A 49 23.47 -18.50 -11.23
CA SER A 49 23.93 -19.28 -12.40
C SER A 49 22.98 -20.45 -12.71
N GLN A 50 22.97 -20.95 -13.94
CA GLN A 50 22.34 -22.24 -14.28
C GLN A 50 23.18 -23.45 -13.82
N ASP A 51 24.43 -23.23 -13.37
CA ASP A 51 25.29 -24.26 -12.80
C ASP A 51 25.43 -24.05 -11.29
N TRP A 52 24.94 -24.99 -10.48
CA TRP A 52 24.96 -24.93 -9.01
C TRP A 52 26.37 -24.83 -8.40
N ARG A 53 27.42 -25.10 -9.19
CA ARG A 53 28.83 -24.95 -8.78
C ARG A 53 29.34 -23.52 -8.91
N PHE A 54 28.58 -22.64 -9.57
CA PHE A 54 28.89 -21.22 -9.79
C PHE A 54 30.27 -20.98 -10.44
N PRO A 55 30.54 -21.53 -11.64
CA PRO A 55 31.77 -21.29 -12.37
C PRO A 55 31.89 -19.80 -12.75
N ALA A 56 33.10 -19.24 -12.67
CA ALA A 56 33.32 -17.79 -12.75
C ALA A 56 32.88 -17.15 -14.08
N ASP A 57 32.97 -17.89 -15.18
CA ASP A 57 32.62 -17.46 -16.54
C ASP A 57 31.11 -17.48 -16.83
N ARG A 58 30.31 -18.14 -15.99
CA ARG A 58 28.85 -18.32 -16.18
C ARG A 58 28.03 -17.97 -14.94
N THR A 59 28.57 -17.13 -14.05
CA THR A 59 27.92 -16.72 -12.82
C THR A 59 27.80 -15.21 -12.75
N THR A 60 26.56 -14.71 -12.62
CA THR A 60 26.31 -13.32 -12.24
C THR A 60 26.65 -13.15 -10.76
N ARG A 61 27.44 -12.13 -10.44
CA ARG A 61 27.74 -11.73 -9.07
C ARG A 61 27.25 -10.31 -8.81
N SER A 62 26.61 -10.08 -7.67
CA SER A 62 26.27 -8.72 -7.24
C SER A 62 27.53 -7.94 -6.84
N LYS A 63 27.45 -6.62 -6.89
CA LYS A 63 28.37 -5.71 -6.17
C LYS A 63 27.90 -5.59 -4.72
N ASP A 64 28.78 -5.31 -3.76
CA ASP A 64 28.51 -5.26 -2.31
C ASP A 64 27.16 -4.64 -1.95
N LEU A 65 26.18 -5.49 -1.61
CA LEU A 65 24.81 -5.07 -1.36
C LEU A 65 24.65 -4.60 0.09
N LEU A 66 23.92 -3.50 0.26
CA LEU A 66 23.66 -2.88 1.56
C LEU A 66 22.39 -3.41 2.24
N TRP A 67 21.57 -4.15 1.50
CA TRP A 67 20.24 -4.61 1.89
C TRP A 67 19.98 -6.02 1.37
N ALA A 68 18.95 -6.68 1.91
CA ALA A 68 18.64 -8.08 1.63
C ALA A 68 17.75 -8.29 0.38
N ILE A 69 18.10 -7.62 -0.72
CA ILE A 69 17.41 -7.67 -2.02
C ILE A 69 18.46 -7.73 -3.13
N PHE A 70 18.23 -8.54 -4.15
CA PHE A 70 18.94 -8.45 -5.42
C PHE A 70 17.98 -8.60 -6.61
N ASN A 71 17.89 -7.56 -7.44
CA ASN A 71 17.17 -7.62 -8.71
C ASN A 71 18.18 -7.86 -9.85
N PRO A 72 18.02 -8.92 -10.67
CA PRO A 72 18.99 -9.19 -11.74
C PRO A 72 19.01 -8.17 -12.89
N HIS A 73 17.92 -7.43 -13.11
CA HIS A 73 17.75 -6.44 -14.21
C HIS A 73 18.07 -6.96 -15.61
N LYS A 74 18.01 -8.28 -15.79
CA LYS A 74 18.32 -8.94 -17.03
C LYS A 74 17.46 -10.18 -17.16
N GLU A 75 16.94 -10.39 -18.36
CA GLU A 75 16.26 -11.61 -18.73
C GLU A 75 17.14 -12.84 -18.47
N LEU A 76 16.58 -13.84 -17.81
CA LEU A 76 17.21 -15.12 -17.57
C LEU A 76 16.75 -16.12 -18.64
N ALA A 77 17.69 -16.90 -19.19
CA ALA A 77 17.37 -17.99 -20.09
C ALA A 77 16.48 -19.04 -19.40
N GLN A 78 15.66 -19.74 -20.19
CA GLN A 78 14.82 -20.83 -19.68
C GLN A 78 15.66 -21.95 -19.04
N GLY A 79 15.08 -22.60 -18.04
CA GLY A 79 15.68 -23.72 -17.32
C GLY A 79 15.83 -23.45 -15.83
N THR A 80 16.58 -24.33 -15.16
CA THR A 80 16.83 -24.25 -13.73
C THR A 80 17.96 -23.26 -13.44
N TRP A 81 17.70 -22.36 -12.51
CA TRP A 81 18.66 -21.42 -11.97
C TRP A 81 18.97 -21.75 -10.52
N HIS A 82 20.21 -21.52 -10.13
CA HIS A 82 20.74 -21.68 -8.79
C HIS A 82 21.25 -20.33 -8.29
N TRP A 83 20.98 -20.04 -7.02
CA TRP A 83 21.51 -18.83 -6.40
C TRP A 83 21.87 -19.05 -4.93
N GLN A 84 22.77 -18.21 -4.44
CA GLN A 84 23.21 -18.21 -3.05
C GLN A 84 23.63 -16.79 -2.67
N TYR A 85 23.39 -16.43 -1.41
CA TYR A 85 23.92 -15.19 -0.83
C TYR A 85 24.93 -15.48 0.29
N GLU A 86 25.89 -14.58 0.43
CA GLU A 86 26.91 -14.52 1.48
C GLU A 86 26.66 -13.28 2.33
N VAL A 87 26.83 -13.39 3.64
CA VAL A 87 26.77 -12.27 4.60
C VAL A 87 28.19 -11.88 4.94
N LEU A 88 28.52 -10.61 4.73
CA LEU A 88 29.85 -10.07 4.98
C LEU A 88 29.80 -9.04 6.11
N LYS A 89 30.89 -8.97 6.87
CA LYS A 89 31.17 -7.89 7.84
C LYS A 89 32.57 -7.36 7.56
N GLY A 90 32.65 -6.17 6.97
CA GLY A 90 33.87 -5.75 6.26
C GLY A 90 34.11 -6.66 5.06
N GLU A 91 35.36 -7.08 4.84
CA GLU A 91 35.74 -7.99 3.75
C GLU A 91 35.56 -9.48 4.08
N ASN A 92 35.19 -9.80 5.33
CA ASN A 92 35.11 -11.18 5.80
C ASN A 92 33.71 -11.76 5.61
N ILE A 93 33.62 -12.91 4.94
CA ILE A 93 32.42 -13.74 4.89
C ILE A 93 32.16 -14.29 6.30
N GLN A 94 31.03 -13.90 6.88
CA GLN A 94 30.57 -14.37 8.18
C GLN A 94 29.68 -15.60 8.05
N ASP A 95 28.85 -15.62 7.02
CA ASP A 95 27.89 -16.68 6.78
C ASP A 95 27.64 -16.86 5.29
N LYS A 96 27.21 -18.05 4.91
CA LYS A 96 26.85 -18.42 3.56
C LYS A 96 25.58 -19.26 3.61
N SER A 97 24.57 -18.83 2.87
CA SER A 97 23.31 -19.59 2.72
C SER A 97 23.52 -20.92 2.02
N GLU A 98 22.53 -21.81 2.03
CA GLU A 98 22.49 -22.96 1.14
C GLU A 98 22.34 -22.52 -0.34
N VAL A 99 22.41 -23.48 -1.27
CA VAL A 99 22.14 -23.19 -2.69
C VAL A 99 20.66 -23.33 -2.95
N TYR A 100 19.98 -22.21 -3.21
CA TYR A 100 18.59 -22.18 -3.62
C TYR A 100 18.46 -22.41 -5.12
N SER A 101 17.28 -22.86 -5.56
CA SER A 101 16.97 -23.02 -6.98
C SER A 101 15.54 -22.62 -7.31
N PHE A 102 15.34 -22.26 -8.57
CA PHE A 102 14.04 -21.95 -9.19
C PHE A 102 14.09 -22.26 -10.69
N ALA A 103 12.93 -22.30 -11.34
CA ALA A 103 12.81 -22.55 -12.76
C ALA A 103 12.21 -21.33 -13.49
N VAL A 104 12.77 -21.03 -14.66
CA VAL A 104 12.21 -20.09 -15.63
C VAL A 104 11.70 -20.89 -16.82
N THR A 105 10.44 -20.70 -17.20
CA THR A 105 9.81 -21.39 -18.33
C THR A 105 9.36 -20.39 -19.39
N ASP A 106 8.86 -20.89 -20.51
CA ASP A 106 8.21 -20.10 -21.56
C ASP A 106 6.92 -19.41 -21.09
N ALA A 107 6.28 -19.93 -20.04
CA ALA A 107 5.11 -19.33 -19.41
C ALA A 107 5.45 -18.23 -18.37
N THR A 108 6.71 -18.10 -17.96
CA THR A 108 7.13 -17.07 -17.01
C THR A 108 6.99 -15.68 -17.64
N ARG A 109 6.30 -14.75 -16.97
CA ARG A 109 6.06 -13.40 -17.48
C ARG A 109 7.35 -12.59 -17.49
N GLU A 110 7.70 -11.99 -18.62
CA GLU A 110 8.83 -11.06 -18.70
C GLU A 110 8.53 -9.75 -17.95
N TYR A 111 9.47 -9.33 -17.11
CA TYR A 111 9.44 -8.06 -16.38
C TYR A 111 10.87 -7.54 -16.19
N VAL A 112 11.57 -7.34 -17.30
CA VAL A 112 12.94 -6.81 -17.30
C VAL A 112 12.89 -5.31 -17.04
N THR A 113 13.66 -4.88 -16.03
CA THR A 113 13.73 -3.48 -15.61
C THR A 113 15.14 -2.94 -15.85
N PRO A 114 15.29 -1.64 -16.14
CA PRO A 114 16.60 -1.00 -16.25
C PRO A 114 17.42 -1.18 -14.96
N SER A 115 18.74 -1.28 -15.09
CA SER A 115 19.61 -1.39 -13.90
C SER A 115 19.55 -0.12 -13.07
N THR A 116 19.93 -0.22 -11.79
CA THR A 116 20.05 0.95 -10.91
C THR A 116 20.94 2.03 -11.53
N GLU A 117 22.08 1.67 -12.15
CA GLU A 117 22.97 2.62 -12.81
C GLU A 117 22.33 3.29 -14.03
N GLN A 118 21.54 2.55 -14.82
CA GLN A 118 20.80 3.11 -15.95
C GLN A 118 19.72 4.10 -15.45
N MET A 119 19.00 3.74 -14.39
CA MET A 119 17.99 4.60 -13.77
C MET A 119 18.61 5.89 -13.22
N LEU A 120 19.72 5.81 -12.48
CA LEU A 120 20.43 6.97 -11.95
C LEU A 120 20.92 7.89 -13.08
N SER A 121 21.49 7.30 -14.14
CA SER A 121 21.98 8.05 -15.30
C SER A 121 20.87 8.73 -16.09
N ALA A 122 19.65 8.18 -16.06
CA ALA A 122 18.50 8.74 -16.72
C ALA A 122 17.87 9.93 -15.97
N CYS A 123 18.20 10.09 -14.68
CA CYS A 123 17.75 11.24 -13.90
C CYS A 123 18.47 12.53 -14.35
N PRO A 124 17.74 13.58 -14.77
CA PRO A 124 18.39 14.82 -15.20
C PRO A 124 19.20 15.48 -14.07
N GLY A 125 20.38 16.02 -14.41
CA GLY A 125 21.17 16.85 -13.49
C GLY A 125 20.62 18.27 -13.31
N SER A 126 19.63 18.68 -14.09
CA SER A 126 19.00 20.01 -14.02
C SER A 126 17.68 19.98 -13.26
N HIS A 127 17.39 21.06 -12.54
CA HIS A 127 16.10 21.29 -11.87
C HIS A 127 15.13 22.13 -12.71
N PRO A 128 13.80 21.93 -12.56
CA PRO A 128 13.15 20.90 -11.75
C PRO A 128 13.28 19.50 -12.38
N ARG A 129 13.13 18.45 -11.58
CA ARG A 129 13.12 17.04 -12.03
C ARG A 129 12.09 16.14 -11.35
N ILE A 130 11.45 16.57 -10.26
CA ILE A 130 10.46 15.76 -9.52
C ILE A 130 9.06 15.94 -10.11
N LEU A 131 8.53 17.15 -10.05
CA LEU A 131 7.15 17.43 -10.49
C LEU A 131 7.02 17.42 -12.02
N ILE A 132 8.04 17.95 -12.68
CA ILE A 132 8.22 18.05 -14.13
C ILE A 132 9.72 18.22 -14.38
N THR A 133 10.24 17.81 -15.54
CA THR A 133 11.65 18.08 -15.88
C THR A 133 11.84 19.49 -16.44
N ALA A 134 13.05 20.04 -16.30
CA ALA A 134 13.41 21.35 -16.85
C ALA A 134 13.17 21.43 -18.37
N GLY A 135 13.46 20.36 -19.11
CA GLY A 135 13.24 20.27 -20.55
C GLY A 135 11.76 20.33 -20.95
N GLU A 136 10.87 19.82 -20.10
CA GLU A 136 9.42 19.80 -20.36
C GLU A 136 8.72 21.09 -19.88
N LEU A 137 9.32 21.85 -18.97
CA LEU A 137 8.67 22.93 -18.22
C LEU A 137 7.97 23.97 -19.11
N THR A 138 8.63 24.42 -20.18
CA THR A 138 8.06 25.42 -21.10
C THR A 138 6.83 24.90 -21.83
N ALA A 139 6.91 23.69 -22.38
CA ALA A 139 5.80 23.04 -23.08
C ALA A 139 4.65 22.74 -22.10
N PHE A 140 4.97 22.27 -20.90
CA PHE A 140 4.03 22.04 -19.82
C PHE A 140 3.24 23.30 -19.48
N ARG A 141 3.91 24.42 -19.19
CA ARG A 141 3.26 25.71 -18.86
C ARG A 141 2.30 26.17 -19.95
N LYS A 142 2.70 26.06 -21.22
CA LYS A 142 1.85 26.42 -22.35
C LYS A 142 0.59 25.55 -22.41
N ARG A 143 0.74 24.23 -22.23
CA ARG A 143 -0.34 23.24 -22.28
C ARG A 143 -1.35 23.40 -21.16
N VAL A 144 -0.88 23.59 -19.93
CA VAL A 144 -1.75 23.64 -18.75
C VAL A 144 -2.38 25.01 -18.52
N LYS A 145 -1.98 26.01 -19.31
CA LYS A 145 -2.51 27.37 -19.23
C LYS A 145 -4.04 27.34 -19.26
N ASN A 146 -4.66 27.95 -18.24
CA ASN A 146 -6.11 28.04 -18.06
C ASN A 146 -6.87 26.73 -17.81
N SER A 147 -6.20 25.57 -17.67
CA SER A 147 -6.88 24.31 -17.37
C SER A 147 -7.54 24.35 -15.98
N ARG A 148 -8.66 23.64 -15.80
CA ARG A 148 -9.37 23.56 -14.51
C ARG A 148 -8.46 23.02 -13.38
N PRO A 149 -7.67 21.95 -13.58
CA PRO A 149 -6.76 21.47 -12.54
C PRO A 149 -5.68 22.50 -12.17
N ALA A 150 -5.12 23.21 -13.15
CA ALA A 150 -4.13 24.26 -12.89
C ALA A 150 -4.73 25.41 -12.08
N LYS A 151 -5.93 25.89 -12.46
CA LYS A 151 -6.67 26.92 -11.71
C LYS A 151 -6.92 26.49 -10.26
N ALA A 152 -7.35 25.25 -10.03
CA ALA A 152 -7.58 24.74 -8.68
C ALA A 152 -6.29 24.71 -7.82
N ILE A 153 -5.15 24.37 -8.41
CA ILE A 153 -3.84 24.41 -7.73
C ILE A 153 -3.44 25.84 -7.40
N VAL A 154 -3.57 26.77 -8.36
CA VAL A 154 -3.25 28.19 -8.14
C VAL A 154 -4.18 28.80 -7.09
N SER A 155 -5.48 28.48 -7.10
CA SER A 155 -6.42 28.91 -6.07
C SER A 155 -6.04 28.39 -4.68
N LEU A 156 -5.55 27.14 -4.59
CA LEU A 156 -5.02 26.59 -3.34
C LEU A 156 -3.78 27.37 -2.87
N ALA A 157 -2.84 27.65 -3.78
CA ALA A 157 -1.62 28.40 -3.50
C ALA A 157 -1.89 29.85 -3.05
N ASN A 158 -2.91 30.51 -3.62
CA ASN A 158 -3.34 31.86 -3.22
C ASN A 158 -3.76 31.93 -1.74
N ARG A 159 -4.12 30.82 -1.11
CA ARG A 159 -4.42 30.79 0.33
C ARG A 159 -3.16 30.92 1.20
N TYR A 160 -1.97 30.73 0.64
CA TYR A 160 -0.71 30.67 1.39
C TYR A 160 0.35 31.68 0.92
N VAL A 161 0.21 32.25 -0.30
CA VAL A 161 1.22 33.11 -0.91
C VAL A 161 1.60 34.32 -0.05
N ASP A 162 0.62 34.88 0.68
CA ASP A 162 0.82 36.03 1.58
C ASP A 162 0.70 35.64 3.07
N ARG A 163 0.71 34.34 3.41
CA ARG A 163 0.57 33.86 4.80
C ARG A 163 1.89 33.40 5.38
N GLU A 164 2.14 33.78 6.63
CA GLU A 164 3.27 33.28 7.41
C GLU A 164 3.22 31.75 7.61
N PRO A 165 4.36 31.05 7.52
CA PRO A 165 4.46 29.65 7.92
C PRO A 165 4.05 29.49 9.40
N PRO A 166 3.28 28.44 9.75
CA PRO A 166 2.93 28.19 11.15
C PRO A 166 4.20 27.85 11.98
N PRO A 167 4.34 28.40 13.19
CA PRO A 167 5.52 28.15 14.02
C PRO A 167 5.52 26.72 14.58
N GLU A 168 6.71 26.16 14.87
CA GLU A 168 6.83 24.76 15.32
C GLU A 168 5.97 24.43 16.55
N HIS A 169 5.86 25.36 17.52
CA HIS A 169 5.09 25.15 18.74
C HIS A 169 3.58 24.95 18.50
N SER A 170 3.06 25.30 17.33
CA SER A 170 1.66 25.02 16.95
C SER A 170 1.38 23.52 16.77
N GLY A 171 2.42 22.69 16.62
CA GLY A 171 2.32 21.23 16.62
C GLY A 171 2.25 20.59 18.01
N LYS A 172 2.13 21.39 19.07
CA LYS A 172 1.89 20.89 20.43
C LYS A 172 0.40 20.56 20.62
N PRO A 173 0.06 19.52 21.40
CA PRO A 173 -1.33 19.20 21.67
C PRO A 173 -2.01 20.32 22.45
N GLY A 174 -3.20 20.73 22.00
CA GLY A 174 -4.01 21.75 22.68
C GLY A 174 -4.74 21.24 23.94
N GLN A 175 -4.67 19.94 24.20
CA GLN A 175 -5.33 19.29 25.34
C GLN A 175 -4.35 18.35 26.05
N LYS A 176 -4.58 18.16 27.36
CA LYS A 176 -3.84 17.18 28.18
C LYS A 176 -4.56 15.84 28.11
N GLY A 177 -3.84 14.77 27.80
CA GLY A 177 -4.37 13.41 27.85
C GLY A 177 -4.59 12.95 29.30
N LYS A 178 -5.59 12.10 29.52
CA LYS A 178 -5.90 11.47 30.80
C LYS A 178 -4.80 10.52 31.27
N ASP A 179 -4.05 9.94 30.34
CA ASP A 179 -2.95 9.01 30.57
C ASP A 179 -1.81 9.22 29.55
N THR A 180 -0.74 8.42 29.68
CA THR A 180 0.43 8.52 28.80
C THR A 180 0.18 8.07 27.36
N PHE A 181 -0.79 7.16 27.13
CA PHE A 181 -1.14 6.69 25.80
C PHE A 181 -1.90 7.77 25.03
N GLU A 182 -2.91 8.36 25.67
CA GLU A 182 -3.70 9.45 25.11
C GLU A 182 -2.83 10.70 24.90
N GLN A 183 -1.98 11.06 25.87
CA GLN A 183 -1.07 12.19 25.73
C GLN A 183 -0.09 12.03 24.56
N LYS A 184 0.43 10.81 24.33
CA LYS A 184 1.27 10.49 23.16
C LYS A 184 0.48 10.60 21.86
N ASN A 185 -0.76 10.12 21.81
CA ASN A 185 -1.60 10.24 20.62
C ASN A 185 -1.95 11.68 20.29
N PHE A 186 -2.30 12.50 21.29
CA PHE A 186 -2.56 13.93 21.08
C PHE A 186 -1.33 14.65 20.53
N ALA A 187 -0.14 14.38 21.07
CA ALA A 187 1.11 14.92 20.56
C ALA A 187 1.37 14.48 19.11
N LYS A 188 1.18 13.19 18.80
CA LYS A 188 1.30 12.63 17.46
C LYS A 188 0.34 13.31 16.47
N TRP A 189 -0.92 13.51 16.85
CA TRP A 189 -1.94 14.11 15.98
C TRP A 189 -1.69 15.59 15.74
N ALA A 190 -1.31 16.35 16.76
CA ALA A 190 -0.96 17.76 16.62
C ALA A 190 0.30 17.95 15.75
N SER A 191 1.32 17.12 15.98
CA SER A 191 2.53 17.09 15.15
C SER A 191 2.22 16.74 13.69
N LYS A 192 1.43 15.68 13.46
CA LYS A 192 0.97 15.29 12.11
C LYS A 192 0.17 16.40 11.43
N ALA A 193 -0.70 17.10 12.16
CA ALA A 193 -1.48 18.21 11.61
C ALA A 193 -0.57 19.36 11.14
N LEU A 194 0.43 19.73 11.93
CA LEU A 194 1.44 20.72 11.56
C LEU A 194 2.21 20.30 10.31
N GLY A 195 2.77 19.08 10.29
CA GLY A 195 3.51 18.54 9.15
C GLY A 195 2.68 18.53 7.86
N ASN A 196 1.43 18.06 7.94
CA ASN A 196 0.48 18.07 6.82
C ASN A 196 0.20 19.49 6.31
N GLN A 197 0.01 20.47 7.21
CA GLN A 197 -0.22 21.86 6.83
C GLN A 197 0.99 22.43 6.09
N LEU A 198 2.20 22.20 6.58
CA LEU A 198 3.46 22.65 5.98
C LEU A 198 3.68 22.01 4.61
N SER A 199 3.50 20.70 4.48
CA SER A 199 3.62 20.00 3.20
C SER A 199 2.57 20.43 2.18
N THR A 200 1.31 20.58 2.61
CA THR A 200 0.22 21.01 1.72
C THR A 200 0.44 22.42 1.19
N SER A 201 0.83 23.36 2.06
CA SER A 201 1.09 24.75 1.68
C SER A 201 2.29 24.86 0.75
N THR A 202 3.43 24.24 1.10
CA THR A 202 4.63 24.24 0.25
C THR A 202 4.39 23.55 -1.09
N SER A 203 3.73 22.38 -1.11
CA SER A 203 3.41 21.66 -2.35
C SER A 203 2.51 22.48 -3.26
N ALA A 204 1.51 23.18 -2.71
CA ALA A 204 0.64 24.04 -3.50
C ALA A 204 1.40 25.23 -4.12
N LEU A 205 2.25 25.89 -3.33
CA LEU A 205 3.08 27.01 -3.78
C LEU A 205 4.10 26.57 -4.85
N ALA A 206 4.82 25.46 -4.63
CA ALA A 206 5.76 24.90 -5.58
C ALA A 206 5.07 24.52 -6.91
N LYS A 207 3.93 23.82 -6.85
CA LYS A 207 3.15 23.48 -8.06
C LYS A 207 2.64 24.73 -8.78
N ALA A 208 2.18 25.75 -8.06
CA ALA A 208 1.74 27.01 -8.67
C ALA A 208 2.90 27.73 -9.35
N TYR A 209 4.11 27.70 -8.79
CA TYR A 209 5.30 28.23 -9.45
C TYR A 209 5.65 27.47 -10.73
N ILE A 210 5.62 26.14 -10.71
CA ILE A 210 5.81 25.30 -11.90
C ILE A 210 4.78 25.66 -12.98
N ILE A 211 3.51 25.81 -12.62
CA ILE A 211 2.41 26.13 -13.55
C ILE A 211 2.53 27.55 -14.14
N THR A 212 2.87 28.54 -13.33
CA THR A 212 2.69 29.96 -13.69
C THR A 212 4.00 30.68 -14.02
N GLY A 213 5.12 30.27 -13.41
CA GLY A 213 6.35 31.04 -13.39
C GLY A 213 6.32 32.30 -12.50
N ASP A 214 5.23 32.55 -11.77
CA ASP A 214 5.15 33.69 -10.86
C ASP A 214 6.05 33.46 -9.64
N LYS A 215 7.13 34.26 -9.57
CA LYS A 215 8.17 34.17 -8.55
C LYS A 215 7.63 34.37 -7.12
N ARG A 216 6.46 34.99 -6.93
CA ARG A 216 5.85 35.13 -5.60
C ARG A 216 5.56 33.77 -4.97
N TYR A 217 5.01 32.83 -5.75
CA TYR A 217 4.75 31.48 -5.25
C TYR A 217 6.05 30.74 -4.94
N GLY A 218 7.04 30.82 -5.83
CA GLY A 218 8.33 30.13 -5.64
C GLY A 218 9.10 30.66 -4.42
N ARG A 219 9.14 31.98 -4.24
CA ARG A 219 9.75 32.61 -3.05
C ARG A 219 9.04 32.22 -1.77
N GLN A 220 7.70 32.16 -1.78
CA GLN A 220 6.96 31.75 -0.59
C GLN A 220 7.13 30.25 -0.30
N ALA A 221 7.22 29.39 -1.33
CA ALA A 221 7.53 27.98 -1.14
C ALA A 221 8.90 27.80 -0.45
N ILE A 222 9.92 28.52 -0.91
CA ILE A 222 11.26 28.53 -0.29
C ILE A 222 11.18 29.03 1.16
N ARG A 223 10.39 30.07 1.44
CA ARG A 223 10.21 30.58 2.80
C ARG A 223 9.63 29.53 3.75
N TYR A 224 8.60 28.80 3.32
CA TYR A 224 8.03 27.71 4.10
C TYR A 224 9.05 26.58 4.30
N ALA A 225 9.73 26.15 3.23
CA ALA A 225 10.74 25.10 3.31
C ALA A 225 11.92 25.47 4.21
N ALA A 226 12.44 26.70 4.12
CA ALA A 226 13.50 27.20 4.98
C ALA A 226 13.05 27.36 6.44
N HIS A 227 11.75 27.60 6.69
CA HIS A 227 11.18 27.58 8.03
C HIS A 227 11.18 26.15 8.61
N VAL A 228 10.72 25.17 7.83
CA VAL A 228 10.77 23.73 8.19
C VAL A 228 12.19 23.26 8.45
N ALA A 229 13.15 23.67 7.60
CA ALA A 229 14.56 23.35 7.77
C ALA A 229 15.19 23.93 9.05
N GLY A 230 14.53 24.90 9.69
CA GLY A 230 14.94 25.45 10.98
C GLY A 230 14.37 24.72 12.19
N PHE A 231 13.49 23.74 12.01
CA PHE A 231 12.92 22.97 13.13
C PHE A 231 13.96 22.01 13.69
N ASP A 232 13.88 21.76 15.00
CA ASP A 232 14.70 20.73 15.64
C ASP A 232 14.32 19.34 15.08
N PRO A 233 15.26 18.60 14.44
CA PRO A 233 14.98 17.27 13.92
C PRO A 233 14.69 16.23 15.01
N ASP A 234 14.97 16.53 16.27
CA ASP A 234 14.58 15.73 17.45
C ASP A 234 13.38 16.35 18.22
N GLY A 235 12.81 17.45 17.70
CA GLY A 235 11.70 18.21 18.27
C GLY A 235 10.30 17.67 17.92
N ILE A 236 9.35 18.60 17.74
CA ILE A 236 7.91 18.29 17.62
C ILE A 236 7.62 17.49 16.36
N THR A 237 8.33 17.78 15.27
CA THR A 237 8.17 17.15 13.96
C THR A 237 9.12 15.97 13.75
N SER A 238 9.73 15.45 14.83
CA SER A 238 10.62 14.30 14.74
C SER A 238 9.84 13.00 14.56
N ARG A 239 10.49 12.01 13.95
CA ARG A 239 9.95 10.65 13.79
C ARG A 239 9.49 10.00 15.10
N LYS A 240 10.14 10.33 16.22
CA LYS A 240 9.81 9.77 17.54
C LYS A 240 8.43 10.24 18.02
N VAL A 241 8.01 11.45 17.62
CA VAL A 241 6.69 12.01 17.92
C VAL A 241 5.68 11.63 16.84
N SER A 242 6.04 11.87 15.58
CA SER A 242 5.22 11.54 14.41
C SER A 242 6.11 11.32 13.19
N ASP A 243 6.19 10.07 12.73
CA ASP A 243 6.84 9.69 11.48
C ASP A 243 6.17 10.32 10.25
N PHE A 244 4.84 10.50 10.27
CA PHE A 244 4.14 11.28 9.25
C PHE A 244 4.57 12.75 9.23
N ALA A 245 4.77 13.39 10.39
CA ALA A 245 5.25 14.78 10.42
C ALA A 245 6.67 14.88 9.86
N ASP A 246 7.54 13.94 10.21
CA ASP A 246 8.91 13.88 9.71
C ASP A 246 8.95 13.72 8.17
N GLY A 247 8.17 12.79 7.62
CA GLY A 247 8.02 12.58 6.17
C GLY A 247 7.44 13.79 5.44
N THR A 248 6.36 14.38 5.97
CA THR A 248 5.73 15.56 5.35
C THR A 248 6.63 16.80 5.39
N CYS A 249 7.41 16.99 6.46
CA CYS A 249 8.46 18.01 6.54
C CYS A 249 9.57 17.78 5.51
N LEU A 250 10.06 16.54 5.38
CA LEU A 250 11.04 16.16 4.37
C LEU A 250 10.54 16.50 2.96
N ARG A 251 9.30 16.10 2.64
CA ARG A 251 8.65 16.41 1.37
C ARG A 251 8.50 17.91 1.12
N ALA A 252 8.12 18.68 2.13
CA ALA A 252 7.99 20.13 1.99
C ALA A 252 9.32 20.76 1.53
N MET A 253 10.43 20.34 2.15
CA MET A 253 11.76 20.80 1.76
C MET A 253 12.15 20.33 0.35
N ALA A 254 11.97 19.04 0.04
CA ALA A 254 12.32 18.46 -1.25
C ALA A 254 11.59 19.12 -2.42
N LEU A 255 10.26 19.32 -2.33
CA LEU A 255 9.49 19.92 -3.41
C LEU A 255 9.86 21.39 -3.64
N ALA A 256 10.12 22.16 -2.59
CA ALA A 256 10.58 23.54 -2.74
C ALA A 256 12.00 23.60 -3.32
N TYR A 257 12.89 22.74 -2.84
CA TYR A 257 14.27 22.63 -3.31
C TYR A 257 14.31 22.37 -4.82
N ASP A 258 13.62 21.32 -5.28
CA ASP A 258 13.59 20.95 -6.70
C ASP A 258 12.83 21.96 -7.56
N SER A 259 11.60 22.31 -7.16
CA SER A 259 10.71 23.09 -8.03
C SER A 259 11.09 24.56 -8.13
N CYS A 260 11.77 25.10 -7.13
CA CYS A 260 12.14 26.51 -7.02
C CYS A 260 13.66 26.72 -7.03
N PHE A 261 14.41 25.73 -7.51
CA PHE A 261 15.87 25.69 -7.47
C PHE A 261 16.52 26.95 -8.06
N ASP A 262 15.97 27.46 -9.16
CA ASP A 262 16.44 28.67 -9.85
C ASP A 262 16.30 29.97 -9.02
N LEU A 263 15.49 29.93 -7.95
CA LEU A 263 15.30 31.04 -7.02
C LEU A 263 16.13 30.88 -5.74
N LEU A 264 16.66 29.71 -5.40
CA LEU A 264 17.38 29.50 -4.15
C LEU A 264 18.61 30.40 -4.04
N ARG A 265 18.75 31.09 -2.90
CA ARG A 265 20.01 31.73 -2.54
C ARG A 265 20.97 30.67 -1.98
N PRO A 266 22.31 30.88 -2.07
CA PRO A 266 23.27 29.89 -1.59
C PRO A 266 23.04 29.44 -0.14
N GLN A 267 22.70 30.36 0.77
CA GLN A 267 22.41 30.03 2.17
C GLN A 267 21.10 29.25 2.35
N GLU A 268 20.08 29.52 1.52
CA GLU A 268 18.83 28.76 1.55
C GLU A 268 19.06 27.34 1.03
N ARG A 269 19.87 27.19 -0.02
CA ARG A 269 20.25 25.91 -0.59
C ARG A 269 20.97 25.03 0.44
N ILE A 270 22.05 25.53 1.04
CA ILE A 270 22.82 24.81 2.08
C ILE A 270 21.91 24.42 3.24
N LYS A 271 21.08 25.36 3.74
CA LYS A 271 20.17 25.07 4.86
C LYS A 271 19.19 23.93 4.55
N LEU A 272 18.67 23.88 3.32
CA LEU A 272 17.76 22.81 2.89
C LEU A 272 18.51 21.48 2.74
N GLU A 273 19.70 21.49 2.12
CA GLU A 273 20.54 20.29 1.96
C GLU A 273 20.88 19.66 3.31
N ASP A 274 21.36 20.46 4.27
CA ASP A 274 21.71 19.99 5.62
C ASP A 274 20.49 19.35 6.33
N ALA A 275 19.33 20.01 6.27
CA ALA A 275 18.12 19.53 6.93
C ALA A 275 17.53 18.29 6.26
N ILE A 276 17.58 18.21 4.92
CA ILE A 276 17.19 17.03 4.16
C ILE A 276 18.13 15.87 4.49
N ALA A 277 19.44 16.10 4.51
CA ALA A 277 20.44 15.07 4.80
C ALA A 277 20.21 14.41 6.16
N VAL A 278 19.96 15.22 7.20
CA VAL A 278 19.66 14.72 8.55
C VAL A 278 18.41 13.85 8.57
N ARG A 279 17.29 14.30 7.99
CA ARG A 279 16.01 13.56 8.06
C ARG A 279 16.02 12.33 7.16
N ALA A 280 16.41 12.47 5.90
CA ALA A 280 16.49 11.36 4.95
C ALA A 280 17.52 10.31 5.40
N GLY A 281 18.72 10.73 5.83
CA GLY A 281 19.75 9.82 6.34
C GLY A 281 19.26 8.99 7.53
N ARG A 282 18.56 9.60 8.49
CA ARG A 282 17.94 8.89 9.64
C ARG A 282 16.84 7.92 9.21
N MET A 283 16.02 8.28 8.23
CA MET A 283 15.00 7.39 7.66
C MET A 283 15.66 6.16 7.03
N PHE A 284 16.58 6.38 6.09
CA PHE A 284 17.31 5.32 5.39
C PHE A 284 18.02 4.38 6.36
N ALA A 285 18.77 4.93 7.33
CA ALA A 285 19.51 4.15 8.31
C ALA A 285 18.60 3.20 9.14
N SER A 286 17.35 3.58 9.38
CA SER A 286 16.37 2.76 10.10
C SER A 286 15.65 1.72 9.24
N TRP A 287 15.69 1.88 7.92
CA TRP A 287 14.98 1.04 6.94
C TRP A 287 15.87 -0.05 6.42
N ARG A 288 17.15 0.25 6.14
CA ARG A 288 18.14 -0.74 5.69
C ARG A 288 18.19 -1.94 6.65
N ASN A 289 18.19 -3.14 6.10
CA ASN A 289 18.14 -4.43 6.82
C ASN A 289 16.88 -4.61 7.69
N ASN A 290 15.77 -3.95 7.33
CA ASN A 290 14.55 -3.96 8.13
C ASN A 290 13.26 -3.81 7.28
N LEU A 291 13.12 -2.73 6.52
CA LEU A 291 11.90 -2.48 5.74
C LEU A 291 11.71 -3.52 4.63
N GLU A 292 12.79 -3.90 3.95
CA GLU A 292 12.80 -4.90 2.89
C GLU A 292 12.48 -6.33 3.37
N THR A 293 12.54 -6.59 4.68
CA THR A 293 12.23 -7.91 5.24
C THR A 293 10.86 -7.97 5.90
N ARG A 294 10.27 -6.83 6.26
CA ARG A 294 8.92 -6.81 6.85
C ARG A 294 7.87 -7.20 5.84
N VAL A 295 6.82 -7.90 6.28
CA VAL A 295 5.64 -8.15 5.44
C VAL A 295 5.02 -6.82 4.99
N PHE A 296 4.86 -5.87 5.91
CA PHE A 296 4.37 -4.53 5.61
C PHE A 296 4.66 -3.54 6.74
N SER A 297 4.89 -2.27 6.38
CA SER A 297 4.96 -1.14 7.30
C SER A 297 4.03 -0.02 6.81
N ALA A 298 2.85 0.07 7.43
CA ALA A 298 1.74 0.89 6.96
C ALA A 298 2.13 2.34 6.62
N HIS A 299 2.66 3.09 7.58
CA HIS A 299 2.98 4.51 7.35
C HIS A 299 4.01 4.72 6.24
N ILE A 300 5.00 3.83 6.13
CA ILE A 300 6.06 3.94 5.14
C ILE A 300 5.49 3.74 3.73
N TRP A 301 4.78 2.64 3.50
CA TRP A 301 4.26 2.31 2.18
C TRP A 301 3.08 3.20 1.76
N GLN A 302 2.30 3.72 2.71
CA GLN A 302 1.22 4.67 2.41
C GLN A 302 1.74 5.97 1.81
N HIS A 303 2.72 6.60 2.47
CA HIS A 303 3.14 7.96 2.15
C HIS A 303 4.65 8.16 2.23
N ILE A 304 5.30 7.75 3.33
CA ILE A 304 6.67 8.20 3.64
C ILE A 304 7.69 7.72 2.61
N LEU A 305 7.49 6.54 1.98
CA LEU A 305 8.37 6.05 0.91
C LEU A 305 8.34 6.98 -0.31
N HIS A 306 7.16 7.47 -0.70
CA HIS A 306 7.01 8.44 -1.78
C HIS A 306 7.63 9.80 -1.42
N GLU A 307 7.43 10.27 -0.18
CA GLU A 307 8.03 11.51 0.33
C GLU A 307 9.57 11.43 0.36
N PHE A 308 10.10 10.29 0.77
CA PHE A 308 11.53 10.00 0.76
C PHE A 308 12.07 9.87 -0.67
N ALA A 309 11.33 9.24 -1.58
CA ALA A 309 11.71 9.17 -2.99
C ALA A 309 11.82 10.57 -3.61
N GLU A 310 10.81 11.43 -3.40
CA GLU A 310 10.87 12.83 -3.86
C GLU A 310 12.12 13.54 -3.33
N ALA A 311 12.51 13.32 -2.06
CA ALA A 311 13.73 13.90 -1.49
C ALA A 311 15.01 13.32 -2.10
N ALA A 312 15.12 11.99 -2.18
CA ALA A 312 16.30 11.30 -2.71
C ALA A 312 16.62 11.73 -4.14
N PHE A 313 15.59 11.78 -5.00
CA PHE A 313 15.76 12.23 -6.37
C PHE A 313 15.90 13.75 -6.49
N ALA A 314 15.33 14.54 -5.57
CA ALA A 314 15.49 15.99 -5.59
C ALA A 314 16.93 16.40 -5.28
N THR A 315 17.68 15.62 -4.50
CA THR A 315 19.06 15.97 -4.08
C THR A 315 20.14 15.08 -4.70
N LEU A 316 19.79 14.33 -5.75
CA LEU A 316 20.71 13.44 -6.45
C LEU A 316 21.86 14.22 -7.10
N GLY A 317 23.09 13.88 -6.73
CA GLY A 317 24.31 14.57 -7.16
C GLY A 317 24.68 15.81 -6.32
N GLU A 318 23.91 16.10 -5.26
CA GLU A 318 24.05 17.31 -4.45
C GLU A 318 24.25 16.97 -2.97
N ILE A 319 23.56 15.94 -2.48
CA ILE A 319 23.85 15.29 -1.19
C ILE A 319 24.53 13.96 -1.47
N GLU A 320 25.65 13.69 -0.77
CA GLU A 320 26.52 12.53 -0.98
C GLU A 320 25.75 11.20 -0.95
N GLU A 321 24.85 11.02 0.01
CA GLU A 321 24.11 9.77 0.19
C GLU A 321 22.84 9.66 -0.68
N ALA A 322 22.48 10.69 -1.46
CA ALA A 322 21.24 10.70 -2.24
C ALA A 322 21.20 9.59 -3.31
N GLU A 323 22.34 9.24 -3.90
CA GLU A 323 22.44 8.11 -4.84
C GLU A 323 22.06 6.79 -4.17
N LEU A 324 22.52 6.59 -2.92
CA LEU A 324 22.20 5.41 -2.13
C LEU A 324 20.71 5.35 -1.79
N TRP A 325 20.12 6.49 -1.44
CA TRP A 325 18.69 6.59 -1.15
C TRP A 325 17.83 6.30 -2.37
N ALA A 326 18.16 6.89 -3.52
CA ALA A 326 17.46 6.68 -4.78
C ALA A 326 17.54 5.21 -5.22
N SER A 327 18.74 4.61 -5.12
CA SER A 327 18.98 3.20 -5.37
C SER A 327 18.12 2.31 -4.48
N TYR A 328 18.08 2.58 -3.17
CA TYR A 328 17.29 1.76 -2.23
C TYR A 328 15.80 1.78 -2.56
N VAL A 329 15.22 2.96 -2.83
CA VAL A 329 13.79 3.06 -3.16
C VAL A 329 13.48 2.29 -4.44
N TYR A 330 14.34 2.43 -5.46
CA TYR A 330 14.16 1.75 -6.74
C TYR A 330 14.19 0.22 -6.59
N GLU A 331 15.25 -0.30 -5.95
CA GLU A 331 15.40 -1.74 -5.71
C GLU A 331 14.29 -2.30 -4.82
N LEU A 332 13.91 -1.57 -3.77
CA LEU A 332 12.83 -1.96 -2.85
C LEU A 332 11.47 -2.01 -3.54
N TRP A 333 11.16 -1.01 -4.38
CA TRP A 333 9.91 -0.95 -5.12
C TRP A 333 9.74 -2.15 -6.04
N LEU A 334 10.77 -2.41 -6.87
CA LEU A 334 10.81 -3.54 -7.80
C LEU A 334 10.64 -4.88 -7.10
N ALA A 335 11.27 -5.03 -5.94
CA ALA A 335 11.32 -6.30 -5.22
C ALA A 335 10.07 -6.64 -4.42
N ARG A 336 9.26 -5.65 -4.05
CA ARG A 336 8.23 -5.84 -3.01
C ARG A 336 6.83 -5.44 -3.44
N VAL A 337 6.65 -4.62 -4.47
CA VAL A 337 5.32 -4.16 -4.89
C VAL A 337 4.68 -5.17 -5.84
N PRO A 338 3.40 -5.52 -5.63
CA PRO A 338 2.47 -5.04 -4.61
C PRO A 338 2.68 -5.69 -3.23
N LEU A 339 2.51 -4.90 -2.16
CA LEU A 339 2.49 -5.45 -0.80
C LEU A 339 1.07 -5.78 -0.38
N LEU A 340 0.93 -6.78 0.50
CA LEU A 340 -0.37 -7.19 1.05
C LEU A 340 -1.39 -7.61 -0.03
N GLY A 341 -0.90 -8.10 -1.16
CA GLY A 341 -1.69 -8.67 -2.23
C GLY A 341 -0.81 -9.61 -3.04
N GLY A 342 -1.37 -10.19 -4.09
CA GLY A 342 -0.61 -10.95 -5.07
C GLY A 342 -1.07 -10.61 -6.49
N GLU A 343 -1.02 -11.56 -7.40
CA GLU A 343 -1.45 -11.29 -8.78
C GLU A 343 -2.96 -11.07 -8.88
N ASP A 344 -3.77 -11.48 -7.91
CA ASP A 344 -5.23 -11.35 -7.91
C ASP A 344 -5.79 -9.92 -7.78
N GLY A 345 -4.94 -8.94 -7.45
CA GLY A 345 -5.31 -7.52 -7.32
C GLY A 345 -5.81 -7.09 -5.94
N GLY A 346 -5.87 -8.00 -4.97
CA GLY A 346 -6.40 -7.74 -3.64
C GLY A 346 -5.54 -6.82 -2.77
N TRP A 347 -6.13 -6.32 -1.68
CA TRP A 347 -5.44 -5.60 -0.61
C TRP A 347 -5.85 -6.11 0.78
N ALA A 348 -4.98 -6.85 1.46
CA ALA A 348 -5.30 -7.62 2.67
C ALA A 348 -5.69 -6.76 3.89
N ASN A 349 -5.29 -5.49 3.92
CA ASN A 349 -5.65 -4.53 4.98
C ASN A 349 -7.02 -3.84 4.75
N GLY A 350 -7.78 -4.28 3.75
CA GLY A 350 -9.14 -3.82 3.51
C GLY A 350 -9.25 -2.54 2.68
N ASN A 351 -10.48 -2.26 2.26
CA ASN A 351 -10.80 -1.24 1.26
C ASN A 351 -10.42 0.20 1.65
N ASN A 352 -10.60 0.55 2.92
CA ASN A 352 -10.27 1.90 3.41
C ASN A 352 -8.75 2.14 3.41
N TYR A 353 -7.96 1.17 3.89
CA TYR A 353 -6.50 1.26 3.87
C TYR A 353 -5.88 1.01 2.50
N PHE A 354 -6.57 0.36 1.57
CA PHE A 354 -6.15 0.38 0.18
C PHE A 354 -6.11 1.82 -0.34
N GLY A 355 -7.15 2.61 -0.02
CA GLY A 355 -7.26 3.99 -0.47
C GLY A 355 -6.19 4.95 0.05
N THR A 356 -5.54 4.66 1.17
CA THR A 356 -4.44 5.48 1.69
C THR A 356 -3.15 5.32 0.89
N ASN A 357 -3.05 4.33 0.00
CA ASN A 357 -1.85 4.03 -0.79
C ASN A 357 -1.93 4.55 -2.24
N PHE A 358 -3.10 4.99 -2.73
CA PHE A 358 -3.30 5.32 -4.15
C PHE A 358 -2.32 6.35 -4.71
N VAL A 359 -1.93 7.36 -3.93
CA VAL A 359 -0.95 8.35 -4.39
C VAL A 359 0.41 7.69 -4.62
N THR A 360 0.90 6.90 -3.66
CA THR A 360 2.18 6.20 -3.76
C THR A 360 2.18 5.18 -4.90
N LEU A 361 1.09 4.41 -5.02
CA LEU A 361 0.86 3.41 -6.08
C LEU A 361 0.73 3.99 -7.50
N VAL A 362 0.59 5.31 -7.63
CA VAL A 362 0.59 5.98 -8.94
C VAL A 362 1.87 6.77 -9.14
N SER A 363 2.28 7.57 -8.17
CA SER A 363 3.37 8.54 -8.31
C SER A 363 4.73 7.88 -8.51
N ILE A 364 5.09 6.87 -7.70
CA ILE A 364 6.38 6.18 -7.82
C ILE A 364 6.52 5.47 -9.18
N PRO A 365 5.60 4.59 -9.61
CA PRO A 365 5.75 3.89 -10.88
C PRO A 365 5.68 4.86 -12.07
N THR A 366 4.85 5.91 -12.00
CA THR A 366 4.83 6.97 -13.03
C THR A 366 6.19 7.67 -13.14
N PHE A 367 6.82 7.99 -12.00
CA PHE A 367 8.11 8.67 -11.98
C PHE A 367 9.22 7.77 -12.55
N PHE A 368 9.28 6.50 -12.16
CA PHE A 368 10.26 5.56 -12.70
C PHE A 368 10.06 5.26 -14.18
N GLU A 369 8.81 5.15 -14.65
CA GLU A 369 8.51 5.05 -16.07
C GLU A 369 8.98 6.28 -16.84
N GLN A 370 8.75 7.48 -16.32
CA GLN A 370 9.19 8.73 -16.97
C GLN A 370 10.71 8.87 -17.02
N LEU A 371 11.41 8.39 -15.99
CA LEU A 371 12.87 8.40 -16.00
C LEU A 371 13.43 7.37 -16.97
N THR A 372 12.91 6.15 -16.95
CA THR A 372 13.60 5.00 -17.55
C THR A 372 12.96 4.48 -18.84
N GLY A 373 11.72 4.88 -19.13
CA GLY A 373 10.91 4.38 -20.25
C GLY A 373 10.30 2.98 -20.03
N ALA A 374 10.59 2.30 -18.92
CA ALA A 374 10.03 0.98 -18.62
C ALA A 374 8.64 1.06 -17.96
N ASP A 375 7.80 0.05 -18.19
CA ASP A 375 6.44 -0.03 -17.64
C ASP A 375 6.42 -0.62 -16.21
N PHE A 376 6.35 0.24 -15.20
CA PHE A 376 6.26 -0.17 -13.78
C PHE A 376 4.84 -0.55 -13.32
N PHE A 377 3.85 -0.45 -14.20
CA PHE A 377 2.48 -0.90 -13.95
C PHE A 377 2.21 -2.27 -14.59
N ALA A 378 3.19 -2.84 -15.29
CA ALA A 378 3.04 -4.15 -15.94
C ALA A 378 2.83 -5.31 -14.97
N HIS A 379 3.04 -5.10 -13.66
CA HIS A 379 2.69 -6.09 -12.64
C HIS A 379 1.17 -6.42 -12.68
N PRO A 380 0.76 -7.69 -12.82
CA PRO A 380 -0.64 -8.10 -13.02
C PRO A 380 -1.62 -7.55 -11.97
N TRP A 381 -1.15 -7.42 -10.72
CA TRP A 381 -1.89 -6.79 -9.64
C TRP A 381 -2.52 -5.45 -10.02
N TYR A 382 -1.85 -4.56 -10.77
CA TYR A 382 -2.45 -3.28 -11.14
C TYR A 382 -3.71 -3.48 -11.97
N ARG A 383 -3.65 -4.31 -13.01
CA ARG A 383 -4.82 -4.63 -13.83
C ARG A 383 -5.90 -5.33 -13.01
N ASN A 384 -5.51 -6.28 -12.17
CA ASN A 384 -6.46 -7.08 -11.39
C ASN A 384 -7.09 -6.30 -10.22
N SER A 385 -6.43 -5.25 -9.72
CA SER A 385 -6.96 -4.38 -8.66
C SER A 385 -8.23 -3.65 -9.06
N ILE A 386 -8.45 -3.40 -10.36
CA ILE A 386 -9.72 -2.88 -10.90
C ILE A 386 -10.89 -3.79 -10.49
N TYR A 387 -10.71 -5.11 -10.61
CA TYR A 387 -11.74 -6.08 -10.27
C TYR A 387 -11.89 -6.22 -8.76
N TYR A 388 -10.81 -6.19 -8.00
CA TYR A 388 -10.92 -6.05 -6.53
C TYR A 388 -11.77 -4.84 -6.16
N MET A 389 -11.58 -3.72 -6.84
CA MET A 389 -12.33 -2.50 -6.54
C MET A 389 -13.83 -2.62 -6.86
N ILE A 390 -14.17 -3.25 -7.98
CA ILE A 390 -15.55 -3.45 -8.43
C ILE A 390 -16.31 -4.39 -7.49
N TYR A 391 -15.74 -5.55 -7.18
CA TYR A 391 -16.44 -6.60 -6.43
C TYR A 391 -16.57 -6.27 -4.94
N THR A 392 -15.56 -5.62 -4.34
CA THR A 392 -15.55 -5.39 -2.89
C THR A 392 -16.14 -4.04 -2.47
N TRP A 393 -16.38 -3.13 -3.43
CA TRP A 393 -17.12 -1.89 -3.16
C TRP A 393 -17.91 -1.47 -4.42
N PRO A 394 -19.00 -2.17 -4.76
CA PRO A 394 -19.77 -1.92 -5.97
C PRO A 394 -20.34 -0.51 -6.04
N PRO A 395 -20.71 -0.01 -7.25
CA PRO A 395 -21.40 1.27 -7.38
C PRO A 395 -22.62 1.35 -6.47
N GLY A 396 -22.83 2.49 -5.80
CA GLY A 396 -23.99 2.70 -4.92
C GLY A 396 -24.05 1.85 -3.64
N SER A 397 -23.04 1.02 -3.37
CA SER A 397 -23.00 0.10 -2.22
C SER A 397 -21.96 0.52 -1.18
N GLY A 398 -22.16 0.12 0.07
CA GLY A 398 -21.10 0.01 1.07
C GLY A 398 -20.04 -1.03 0.67
N PRO A 399 -18.84 -1.00 1.29
CA PRO A 399 -17.78 -1.96 1.04
C PRO A 399 -18.06 -3.33 1.68
N ASP A 400 -17.23 -4.32 1.34
CA ASP A 400 -17.19 -5.69 1.86
C ASP A 400 -17.09 -5.82 3.39
N GLY A 401 -16.74 -4.76 4.11
CA GLY A 401 -16.77 -4.69 5.57
C GLY A 401 -15.52 -5.25 6.27
N PHE A 402 -14.41 -5.44 5.55
CA PHE A 402 -13.16 -5.94 6.13
C PHE A 402 -12.12 -4.83 6.33
N GLY A 403 -11.43 -4.90 7.47
CA GLY A 403 -10.32 -4.02 7.85
C GLY A 403 -10.74 -2.66 8.41
N ASP A 404 -9.75 -1.93 8.95
CA ASP A 404 -9.97 -0.69 9.69
C ASP A 404 -10.66 0.42 8.87
N GLY A 405 -11.71 0.99 9.43
CA GLY A 405 -12.43 2.15 8.92
C GLY A 405 -13.32 1.87 7.70
N CYS A 406 -13.54 0.61 7.33
CA CYS A 406 -14.45 0.24 6.25
C CYS A 406 -15.89 0.66 6.55
N GLU A 407 -16.26 0.81 7.83
CA GLU A 407 -17.59 1.19 8.26
C GLU A 407 -17.92 2.67 7.99
N ARG A 408 -16.89 3.51 7.81
CA ARG A 408 -16.98 4.98 7.78
C ARG A 408 -17.67 5.56 6.55
N GLN A 409 -17.69 4.82 5.44
CA GLN A 409 -18.21 5.31 4.18
C GLN A 409 -19.15 4.30 3.55
N GLU A 410 -20.31 4.81 3.16
CA GLU A 410 -21.34 4.05 2.44
C GLU A 410 -21.11 4.01 0.94
N LEU A 411 -20.30 4.92 0.39
CA LEU A 411 -20.04 5.04 -1.05
C LEU A 411 -18.54 5.16 -1.32
N ALA A 412 -18.10 4.61 -2.44
CA ALA A 412 -16.72 4.71 -2.91
C ALA A 412 -16.27 6.18 -3.04
N PRO A 413 -15.15 6.59 -2.40
CA PRO A 413 -14.67 7.97 -2.46
C PRO A 413 -14.07 8.33 -3.83
N LEU A 414 -14.03 9.63 -4.15
CA LEU A 414 -13.45 10.13 -5.41
C LEU A 414 -12.00 9.67 -5.66
N SER A 415 -11.19 9.52 -4.62
CA SER A 415 -9.80 9.05 -4.75
C SER A 415 -9.72 7.61 -5.29
N ARG A 416 -10.68 6.76 -4.89
CA ARG A 416 -10.83 5.39 -5.41
C ARG A 416 -11.20 5.42 -6.88
N LEU A 417 -12.19 6.24 -7.24
CA LEU A 417 -12.60 6.36 -8.64
C LEU A 417 -11.49 6.97 -9.51
N ALA A 418 -10.69 7.88 -8.97
CA ALA A 418 -9.53 8.44 -9.67
C ALA A 418 -8.43 7.40 -9.91
N PHE A 419 -8.18 6.51 -8.95
CA PHE A 419 -7.25 5.39 -9.13
C PHE A 419 -7.77 4.40 -10.19
N ALA A 420 -9.05 4.00 -10.12
CA ALA A 420 -9.68 3.14 -11.13
C ALA A 420 -9.62 3.76 -12.53
N ASP A 421 -9.89 5.06 -12.67
CA ASP A 421 -9.81 5.77 -13.95
C ASP A 421 -8.40 5.77 -14.55
N ILE A 422 -7.36 5.98 -13.72
CA ILE A 422 -5.96 5.92 -14.16
C ILE A 422 -5.63 4.54 -14.74
N LEU A 423 -5.99 3.48 -14.01
CA LEU A 423 -5.75 2.11 -14.46
C LEU A 423 -6.61 1.75 -15.68
N GLY A 424 -7.86 2.20 -15.71
CA GLY A 424 -8.78 2.00 -16.83
C GLY A 424 -8.28 2.63 -18.12
N ARG A 425 -7.76 3.86 -18.07
CA ARG A 425 -7.13 4.52 -19.23
C ARG A 425 -5.86 3.81 -19.66
N ARG A 426 -5.00 3.47 -18.70
CA ARG A 426 -3.73 2.79 -18.98
C ARG A 426 -3.91 1.44 -19.67
N PHE A 427 -4.82 0.60 -19.17
CA PHE A 427 -5.02 -0.74 -19.70
C PHE A 427 -6.13 -0.84 -20.75
N GLY A 428 -6.80 0.27 -21.06
CA GLY A 428 -7.99 0.27 -21.90
C GLY A 428 -9.10 -0.62 -21.34
N ASP A 429 -9.25 -0.69 -20.02
CA ASP A 429 -10.19 -1.60 -19.36
C ASP A 429 -11.61 -0.99 -19.33
N PRO A 430 -12.59 -1.59 -20.04
CA PRO A 430 -13.93 -1.03 -20.15
C PRO A 430 -14.77 -1.17 -18.87
N TYR A 431 -14.39 -2.08 -17.95
CA TYR A 431 -15.06 -2.26 -16.67
C TYR A 431 -14.61 -1.23 -15.63
N ALA A 432 -13.35 -0.81 -15.69
CA ALA A 432 -12.89 0.35 -14.92
C ALA A 432 -13.70 1.61 -15.28
N GLY A 433 -13.87 1.89 -16.57
CA GLY A 433 -14.69 3.02 -17.03
C GLY A 433 -16.17 2.89 -16.64
N TRP A 434 -16.73 1.67 -16.70
CA TRP A 434 -18.08 1.40 -16.18
C TRP A 434 -18.17 1.70 -14.68
N TYR A 435 -17.23 1.19 -13.89
CA TYR A 435 -17.21 1.35 -12.43
C TYR A 435 -17.16 2.82 -12.02
N VAL A 436 -16.29 3.59 -12.66
CA VAL A 436 -16.16 5.03 -12.44
C VAL A 436 -17.46 5.74 -12.81
N ARG A 437 -18.02 5.48 -14.00
CA ARG A 437 -19.27 6.11 -14.46
C ARG A 437 -20.43 5.83 -13.52
N GLU A 438 -20.65 4.57 -13.16
CA GLU A 438 -21.78 4.17 -12.32
C GLU A 438 -21.62 4.63 -10.87
N SER A 439 -20.40 4.64 -10.32
CA SER A 439 -20.14 5.09 -8.94
C SER A 439 -20.25 6.60 -8.77
N LEU A 440 -20.02 7.41 -9.83
CA LEU A 440 -20.19 8.86 -9.76
C LEU A 440 -21.67 9.29 -9.66
N LYS A 441 -22.61 8.49 -10.18
CA LYS A 441 -24.06 8.81 -10.16
C LYS A 441 -24.61 9.00 -8.74
N PRO A 442 -24.50 8.03 -7.81
CA PRO A 442 -25.00 8.19 -6.44
C PRO A 442 -24.15 9.18 -5.64
N LEU A 443 -22.89 9.39 -6.00
CA LEU A 443 -22.01 10.36 -5.32
C LEU A 443 -22.37 11.82 -5.66
N GLY A 444 -23.03 12.07 -6.80
CA GLY A 444 -23.39 13.42 -7.24
C GLY A 444 -22.16 14.31 -7.50
N ALA A 445 -21.02 13.71 -7.85
CA ALA A 445 -19.73 14.40 -7.98
C ALA A 445 -19.11 14.22 -9.36
N SER A 446 -18.15 15.08 -9.71
CA SER A 446 -17.30 14.90 -10.88
C SER A 446 -15.96 14.31 -10.48
N LEU A 447 -15.44 13.36 -11.27
CA LEU A 447 -14.06 12.88 -11.10
C LEU A 447 -13.03 14.03 -11.15
N ARG A 448 -13.36 15.12 -11.83
CA ARG A 448 -12.53 16.33 -11.91
C ARG A 448 -12.34 17.04 -10.57
N ASP A 449 -13.20 16.76 -9.59
CA ASP A 449 -13.11 17.35 -8.25
C ASP A 449 -12.12 16.62 -7.34
N ASP A 450 -11.68 15.42 -7.71
CA ASP A 450 -10.62 14.73 -6.98
C ASP A 450 -9.37 15.62 -6.84
N SER A 451 -8.82 15.64 -5.63
CA SER A 451 -7.61 16.38 -5.30
C SER A 451 -6.37 15.51 -5.25
N SER A 452 -6.53 14.21 -5.00
CA SER A 452 -5.42 13.28 -4.71
C SER A 452 -4.54 13.06 -5.95
N GLN A 453 -5.15 12.81 -7.11
CA GLN A 453 -4.46 12.51 -8.37
C GLN A 453 -4.47 13.69 -9.35
N ARG A 454 -4.73 14.90 -8.83
CA ARG A 454 -4.86 16.11 -9.66
C ARG A 454 -3.58 16.46 -10.41
N TRP A 455 -2.42 16.27 -9.79
CA TRP A 455 -1.13 16.51 -10.45
C TRP A 455 -0.86 15.48 -11.55
N HIS A 456 -1.15 14.20 -11.29
CA HIS A 456 -1.02 13.14 -12.29
C HIS A 456 -1.84 13.46 -13.55
N ARG A 457 -3.13 13.77 -13.39
CA ARG A 457 -4.00 14.19 -14.53
C ARG A 457 -3.47 15.40 -15.29
N LEU A 458 -2.90 16.37 -14.56
CA LEU A 458 -2.33 17.57 -15.19
C LEU A 458 -1.06 17.26 -16.01
N ARG A 459 -0.28 16.27 -15.58
CA ARG A 459 1.00 15.89 -16.19
C ARG A 459 0.83 15.02 -17.44
N THR A 460 -0.07 14.04 -17.41
CA THR A 460 -0.20 13.04 -18.49
C THR A 460 -0.87 13.56 -19.76
N SER A 461 -1.50 14.74 -19.73
CA SER A 461 -2.18 15.36 -20.89
C SER A 461 -3.28 14.53 -21.56
N ASP A 462 -3.69 13.44 -20.91
CA ASP A 462 -4.72 12.54 -21.38
C ASP A 462 -6.06 12.91 -20.72
N ASP A 463 -6.87 13.66 -21.46
CA ASP A 463 -8.27 13.97 -21.13
C ASP A 463 -9.25 12.92 -21.68
N SER A 464 -8.77 11.87 -22.36
CA SER A 464 -9.64 10.80 -22.84
C SER A 464 -10.21 10.05 -21.65
N ALA A 465 -11.48 9.66 -21.71
CA ALA A 465 -12.06 8.81 -20.68
C ALA A 465 -11.60 7.36 -20.90
N ALA A 466 -11.47 6.59 -19.82
CA ALA A 466 -11.37 5.14 -19.95
C ALA A 466 -12.52 4.63 -20.85
N PRO A 467 -12.29 3.61 -21.68
CA PRO A 467 -13.37 2.99 -22.43
C PRO A 467 -14.47 2.55 -21.45
N VAL A 468 -15.71 2.56 -21.90
CA VAL A 468 -16.84 2.28 -21.01
C VAL A 468 -17.71 1.19 -21.62
N ARG A 469 -17.91 0.11 -20.86
CA ARG A 469 -18.83 -0.95 -21.27
C ARG A 469 -20.30 -0.49 -21.18
N SER A 470 -21.10 -0.88 -22.16
CA SER A 470 -22.54 -0.65 -22.20
C SER A 470 -23.33 -1.78 -21.52
N SER A 471 -22.86 -3.03 -21.64
CA SER A 471 -23.39 -4.21 -20.93
C SER A 471 -22.44 -4.65 -19.82
N PHE A 472 -22.98 -5.24 -18.75
CA PHE A 472 -22.19 -5.79 -17.65
C PHE A 472 -22.33 -7.31 -17.64
N ASP A 473 -21.24 -8.01 -17.90
CA ASP A 473 -21.15 -9.47 -18.05
C ASP A 473 -19.98 -10.06 -17.26
N LEU A 474 -19.54 -9.37 -16.19
CA LEU A 474 -18.62 -9.98 -15.23
C LEU A 474 -19.31 -11.12 -14.47
N PRO A 475 -18.57 -12.18 -14.11
CA PRO A 475 -19.07 -13.23 -13.23
C PRO A 475 -19.67 -12.66 -11.94
N GLN A 476 -20.72 -13.28 -11.43
CA GLN A 476 -21.40 -12.77 -10.24
C GLN A 476 -20.69 -13.14 -8.93
N ALA A 477 -19.49 -13.73 -8.99
CA ALA A 477 -18.61 -13.85 -7.85
C ALA A 477 -17.14 -13.82 -8.28
N ARG A 478 -16.25 -13.51 -7.34
CA ARG A 478 -14.81 -13.56 -7.55
C ARG A 478 -14.06 -13.97 -6.29
N LEU A 479 -13.07 -14.84 -6.47
CA LEU A 479 -12.06 -15.15 -5.46
C LEU A 479 -10.85 -14.23 -5.64
N PHE A 480 -10.42 -13.62 -4.54
CA PHE A 480 -9.12 -12.99 -4.35
C PHE A 480 -8.33 -13.90 -3.39
N GLY A 481 -7.71 -14.93 -3.96
CA GLY A 481 -7.07 -16.02 -3.22
C GLY A 481 -5.81 -15.59 -2.46
N ASP A 482 -5.05 -14.64 -3.00
CA ASP A 482 -3.80 -14.17 -2.38
C ASP A 482 -4.08 -13.44 -1.07
N ILE A 483 -5.23 -12.78 -0.96
CA ILE A 483 -5.68 -12.10 0.26
C ILE A 483 -6.76 -12.86 1.03
N GLY A 484 -7.26 -13.96 0.47
CA GLY A 484 -8.30 -14.79 1.06
C GLY A 484 -9.66 -14.11 1.22
N VAL A 485 -10.13 -13.42 0.18
CA VAL A 485 -11.45 -12.77 0.14
C VAL A 485 -12.28 -13.35 -1.00
N VAL A 486 -13.56 -13.63 -0.73
CA VAL A 486 -14.54 -14.00 -1.76
C VAL A 486 -15.68 -13.01 -1.72
N ALA A 487 -16.00 -12.41 -2.87
CA ALA A 487 -17.15 -11.55 -3.05
C ALA A 487 -18.18 -12.25 -3.95
N MET A 488 -19.38 -12.49 -3.42
CA MET A 488 -20.49 -13.13 -4.12
C MET A 488 -21.63 -12.13 -4.28
N HIS A 489 -22.24 -12.07 -5.45
CA HIS A 489 -23.30 -11.14 -5.79
C HIS A 489 -24.45 -11.88 -6.48
N THR A 490 -25.66 -11.35 -6.37
CA THR A 490 -26.81 -11.78 -7.18
C THR A 490 -26.98 -10.92 -8.42
N ASP A 491 -26.68 -9.62 -8.33
CA ASP A 491 -26.71 -8.67 -9.44
C ASP A 491 -25.69 -7.53 -9.19
N LEU A 492 -24.42 -7.80 -9.47
CA LEU A 492 -23.31 -6.85 -9.26
C LEU A 492 -23.50 -5.53 -10.03
N ALA A 493 -24.26 -5.54 -11.12
CA ALA A 493 -24.51 -4.34 -11.93
C ALA A 493 -25.62 -3.45 -11.37
N ASN A 494 -26.55 -4.02 -10.59
CA ASN A 494 -27.73 -3.31 -10.08
C ASN A 494 -27.81 -3.38 -8.55
N THR A 495 -27.20 -2.39 -7.91
CA THR A 495 -27.14 -2.22 -6.46
C THR A 495 -28.47 -2.46 -5.75
N SER A 496 -29.58 -1.93 -6.29
CA SER A 496 -30.90 -2.00 -5.67
C SER A 496 -31.47 -3.42 -5.58
N LYS A 497 -30.97 -4.34 -6.40
CA LYS A 497 -31.34 -5.76 -6.45
C LYS A 497 -30.23 -6.69 -5.97
N ASN A 498 -29.06 -6.13 -5.66
CA ASN A 498 -27.88 -6.92 -5.33
C ASN A 498 -27.94 -7.39 -3.89
N LEU A 499 -27.85 -8.69 -3.69
CA LEU A 499 -27.44 -9.33 -2.45
C LEU A 499 -25.95 -9.66 -2.58
N MET A 500 -25.13 -8.97 -1.80
CA MET A 500 -23.70 -9.19 -1.70
C MET A 500 -23.40 -10.03 -0.46
N VAL A 501 -22.63 -11.10 -0.62
CA VAL A 501 -22.03 -11.88 0.48
C VAL A 501 -20.51 -11.76 0.32
N ALA A 502 -19.86 -11.11 1.28
CA ALA A 502 -18.41 -11.05 1.36
C ALA A 502 -17.92 -12.04 2.42
N PHE A 503 -16.87 -12.79 2.12
CA PHE A 503 -16.29 -13.78 3.02
C PHE A 503 -14.77 -13.61 3.09
N ARG A 504 -14.19 -13.74 4.28
CA ARG A 504 -12.75 -13.62 4.50
C ARG A 504 -12.18 -14.81 5.26
N SER A 505 -11.11 -15.40 4.71
CA SER A 505 -10.22 -16.33 5.40
C SER A 505 -8.82 -16.19 4.78
N SER A 506 -7.95 -15.43 5.43
CA SER A 506 -6.81 -14.74 4.83
C SER A 506 -5.45 -15.26 5.31
N PRO A 507 -4.50 -15.49 4.39
CA PRO A 507 -3.15 -15.94 4.75
C PRO A 507 -2.34 -14.86 5.49
N PHE A 508 -2.82 -13.60 5.48
CA PHE A 508 -2.22 -12.48 6.22
C PHE A 508 -2.68 -12.40 7.69
N GLY A 509 -3.61 -13.27 8.11
CA GLY A 509 -4.14 -13.29 9.46
C GLY A 509 -4.80 -11.98 9.87
N SER A 510 -4.54 -11.56 11.11
CA SER A 510 -5.04 -10.31 11.72
C SER A 510 -3.97 -9.22 11.78
N PHE A 511 -3.00 -9.28 10.87
CA PHE A 511 -1.86 -8.38 10.88
C PHE A 511 -2.25 -6.95 10.51
N ASN A 512 -1.76 -5.98 11.30
CA ASN A 512 -1.85 -4.55 11.00
C ASN A 512 -3.29 -4.00 11.00
N HIS A 513 -3.86 -3.68 9.83
CA HIS A 513 -5.21 -3.12 9.70
C HIS A 513 -6.26 -4.18 9.31
N ALA A 514 -5.84 -5.44 9.17
CA ALA A 514 -6.74 -6.58 9.13
C ALA A 514 -7.22 -6.94 10.55
N HIS A 515 -8.39 -7.57 10.64
CA HIS A 515 -8.98 -7.97 11.91
C HIS A 515 -8.80 -9.46 12.18
N ALA A 516 -9.11 -9.88 13.40
CA ALA A 516 -9.17 -11.28 13.82
C ALA A 516 -10.53 -11.88 13.43
N ASP A 517 -10.80 -11.85 12.12
CA ASP A 517 -12.08 -12.15 11.48
C ASP A 517 -11.94 -13.24 10.40
N GLN A 518 -11.04 -14.21 10.61
CA GLN A 518 -10.98 -15.39 9.74
C GLN A 518 -12.30 -16.15 9.77
N ASN A 519 -12.69 -16.69 8.62
CA ASN A 519 -14.00 -17.30 8.35
C ASN A 519 -15.20 -16.39 8.70
N SER A 520 -15.03 -15.06 8.73
CA SER A 520 -16.16 -14.15 8.88
C SER A 520 -16.85 -13.86 7.55
N PHE A 521 -18.12 -13.48 7.60
CA PHE A 521 -18.89 -13.05 6.44
C PHE A 521 -19.66 -11.74 6.71
N ASN A 522 -19.88 -10.95 5.67
CA ASN A 522 -20.75 -9.78 5.69
C ASN A 522 -21.79 -9.91 4.57
N ILE A 523 -23.02 -9.47 4.85
CA ILE A 523 -24.15 -9.51 3.92
C ILE A 523 -24.68 -8.10 3.73
N LEU A 524 -24.74 -7.65 2.49
CA LEU A 524 -25.35 -6.40 2.10
C LEU A 524 -26.50 -6.67 1.12
N PHE A 525 -27.59 -5.92 1.24
CA PHE A 525 -28.68 -5.92 0.26
C PHE A 525 -29.00 -4.48 -0.15
N GLY A 526 -29.24 -4.23 -1.44
CA GLY A 526 -29.56 -2.87 -1.88
C GLY A 526 -28.39 -1.89 -1.71
N GLY A 527 -27.17 -2.40 -1.53
CA GLY A 527 -25.99 -1.62 -1.17
C GLY A 527 -25.87 -1.25 0.31
N LYS A 528 -26.75 -1.78 1.17
CA LYS A 528 -26.78 -1.51 2.62
C LYS A 528 -26.42 -2.73 3.43
N ARG A 529 -25.70 -2.53 4.54
CA ARG A 529 -25.32 -3.59 5.47
C ARG A 529 -26.57 -4.18 6.13
N VAL A 530 -26.70 -5.50 6.07
CA VAL A 530 -27.74 -6.25 6.77
C VAL A 530 -27.10 -6.96 7.95
N PHE A 531 -26.16 -7.86 7.66
CA PHE A 531 -25.31 -8.49 8.68
C PHE A 531 -23.87 -8.11 8.41
N SER A 532 -23.20 -7.45 9.36
CA SER A 532 -21.84 -6.97 9.14
C SER A 532 -21.04 -6.87 10.42
N ASN A 533 -19.72 -6.92 10.30
CA ASN A 533 -18.78 -6.57 11.36
C ASN A 533 -19.22 -5.28 12.10
N SER A 534 -19.10 -5.31 13.43
CA SER A 534 -19.67 -4.30 14.33
C SER A 534 -18.62 -3.44 15.03
N GLY A 535 -19.07 -2.32 15.58
CA GLY A 535 -18.23 -1.34 16.25
C GLY A 535 -17.67 -0.28 15.30
N TYR A 536 -17.01 0.73 15.87
CA TYR A 536 -16.50 1.90 15.13
C TYR A 536 -15.00 2.07 15.31
N TYR A 537 -14.30 2.51 14.26
CA TYR A 537 -12.89 2.84 14.34
C TYR A 537 -12.68 4.20 15.02
N ILE A 538 -12.48 4.16 16.34
CA ILE A 538 -12.25 5.33 17.21
C ILE A 538 -10.77 5.76 17.16
N GLY A 539 -9.86 4.86 17.52
CA GLY A 539 -8.42 5.10 17.50
C GLY A 539 -7.60 3.81 17.51
N TYR A 540 -6.50 3.81 16.76
CA TYR A 540 -5.62 2.65 16.70
C TYR A 540 -5.07 2.31 18.10
N GLY A 541 -5.36 1.09 18.57
CA GLY A 541 -4.84 0.56 19.83
C GLY A 541 -5.56 1.02 21.09
N ASP A 542 -6.69 1.73 21.00
CA ASP A 542 -7.55 1.99 22.16
C ASP A 542 -8.26 0.71 22.67
N ASP A 543 -8.99 0.82 23.78
CA ASP A 543 -9.63 -0.32 24.42
C ASP A 543 -10.77 -0.92 23.58
N HIS A 544 -11.57 -0.08 22.91
CA HIS A 544 -12.61 -0.54 21.99
C HIS A 544 -11.98 -1.20 20.76
N PHE A 545 -10.90 -0.62 20.24
CA PHE A 545 -10.12 -1.17 19.14
C PHE A 545 -9.68 -2.61 19.44
N LYS A 546 -9.01 -2.82 20.58
CA LYS A 546 -8.47 -4.13 20.98
C LYS A 546 -9.56 -5.10 21.44
N GLY A 547 -10.51 -4.62 22.23
CA GLY A 547 -11.47 -5.45 22.94
C GLY A 547 -12.68 -5.87 22.12
N TRP A 548 -13.00 -5.12 21.05
CA TRP A 548 -14.18 -5.36 20.23
C TRP A 548 -13.88 -5.29 18.74
N TYR A 549 -13.35 -4.14 18.28
CA TYR A 549 -13.31 -3.79 16.86
C TYR A 549 -12.45 -4.73 16.01
N ILE A 550 -11.26 -5.12 16.48
CA ILE A 550 -10.40 -6.08 15.76
C ILE A 550 -10.54 -7.52 16.26
N HIS A 551 -11.31 -7.74 17.33
CA HIS A 551 -11.44 -9.04 17.98
C HIS A 551 -12.59 -9.81 17.32
N SER A 552 -12.45 -11.13 17.20
CA SER A 552 -13.49 -12.06 16.67
C SER A 552 -14.91 -11.87 17.23
N ARG A 553 -15.07 -11.22 18.39
CA ARG A 553 -16.37 -11.00 19.04
C ARG A 553 -17.19 -9.88 18.38
N GLY A 554 -16.54 -9.02 17.60
CA GLY A 554 -17.18 -7.98 16.81
C GLY A 554 -17.52 -8.44 15.39
N HIS A 555 -17.29 -9.71 15.05
CA HIS A 555 -17.34 -10.24 13.70
C HIS A 555 -18.30 -11.43 13.59
N ASN A 556 -18.89 -11.63 12.41
CA ASN A 556 -19.81 -12.74 12.13
C ASN A 556 -19.05 -14.07 11.97
N THR A 557 -18.46 -14.57 13.05
CA THR A 557 -17.63 -15.77 13.14
C THR A 557 -17.95 -16.57 14.40
N VAL A 558 -17.08 -17.49 14.81
CA VAL A 558 -17.28 -18.35 15.98
C VAL A 558 -16.27 -18.02 17.08
N LEU A 559 -16.69 -18.17 18.34
CA LEU A 559 -15.81 -18.24 19.51
C LEU A 559 -15.84 -19.65 20.12
N THR A 560 -14.73 -20.03 20.75
CA THR A 560 -14.58 -21.27 21.52
C THR A 560 -14.35 -20.89 22.97
N ASP A 561 -15.26 -21.26 23.88
CA ASP A 561 -15.23 -20.86 25.29
C ASP A 561 -15.06 -19.33 25.50
N ASN A 562 -15.76 -18.55 24.67
CA ASN A 562 -15.65 -17.08 24.59
C ASN A 562 -14.26 -16.54 24.20
N LYS A 563 -13.34 -17.40 23.75
CA LYS A 563 -12.04 -17.01 23.19
C LYS A 563 -12.16 -16.87 21.67
N GLY A 564 -11.53 -15.81 21.14
CA GLY A 564 -11.44 -15.54 19.71
C GLY A 564 -10.07 -15.88 19.13
N GLN A 565 -9.87 -15.43 17.90
CA GLN A 565 -8.63 -15.55 17.16
C GLN A 565 -7.53 -14.64 17.73
N LEU A 566 -6.27 -14.96 17.43
CA LEU A 566 -5.13 -14.10 17.73
C LEU A 566 -5.27 -12.75 16.99
N THR A 567 -4.94 -11.65 17.67
CA THR A 567 -5.08 -10.29 17.15
C THR A 567 -3.72 -9.67 16.81
N GLY A 568 -3.66 -8.85 15.76
CA GLY A 568 -2.45 -8.09 15.41
C GLY A 568 -1.28 -8.91 14.89
N THR A 569 -1.49 -10.17 14.46
CA THR A 569 -0.41 -11.09 14.07
C THR A 569 -0.72 -11.81 12.75
N PRO A 570 0.29 -12.05 11.89
CA PRO A 570 0.12 -12.90 10.71
C PRO A 570 -0.01 -14.39 11.06
N ASP A 571 0.29 -14.79 12.29
CA ASP A 571 0.15 -16.18 12.76
C ASP A 571 -1.33 -16.60 12.85
N ALA A 572 -2.25 -15.63 12.92
CA ALA A 572 -3.69 -15.84 12.97
C ALA A 572 -4.27 -16.22 11.59
N CYS A 573 -3.58 -17.05 10.82
CA CYS A 573 -3.86 -17.25 9.40
C CYS A 573 -5.15 -18.06 9.17
N GLY A 574 -5.89 -17.64 8.15
CA GLY A 574 -6.90 -18.44 7.48
C GLY A 574 -6.51 -18.67 6.02
N GLN A 575 -7.35 -19.35 5.27
CA GLN A 575 -7.18 -19.53 3.82
C GLN A 575 -8.48 -19.98 3.18
N ILE A 576 -8.70 -19.59 1.92
CA ILE A 576 -9.74 -20.17 1.08
C ILE A 576 -9.18 -21.45 0.44
N ILE A 577 -9.72 -22.60 0.82
CA ILE A 577 -9.22 -23.90 0.34
C ILE A 577 -10.03 -24.49 -0.81
N ARG A 578 -11.27 -24.01 -1.03
CA ARG A 578 -12.08 -24.33 -2.22
C ARG A 578 -12.93 -23.14 -2.64
N TYR A 579 -13.14 -23.02 -3.94
CA TYR A 579 -14.00 -22.02 -4.56
C TYR A 579 -14.64 -22.61 -5.82
N LEU A 580 -15.93 -22.33 -6.02
CA LEU A 580 -16.69 -22.69 -7.20
C LEU A 580 -17.67 -21.55 -7.50
N HIS A 581 -17.78 -21.17 -8.77
CA HIS A 581 -18.78 -20.23 -9.22
C HIS A 581 -19.44 -20.71 -10.52
N ASP A 582 -20.77 -20.65 -10.51
CA ASP A 582 -21.65 -20.83 -11.66
C ASP A 582 -22.81 -19.81 -11.56
N GLU A 583 -23.69 -19.78 -12.56
CA GLU A 583 -24.85 -18.87 -12.64
C GLU A 583 -25.81 -19.08 -11.46
N ALA A 584 -26.17 -20.33 -11.16
CA ALA A 584 -27.12 -20.65 -10.09
C ALA A 584 -26.51 -20.65 -8.68
N ILE A 585 -25.20 -20.93 -8.57
CA ILE A 585 -24.54 -21.21 -7.30
C ILE A 585 -23.15 -20.59 -7.23
N THR A 586 -22.80 -20.06 -6.06
CA THR A 586 -21.40 -19.79 -5.70
C THR A 586 -21.10 -20.47 -4.38
N TYR A 587 -19.94 -21.11 -4.27
CA TYR A 587 -19.49 -21.81 -3.08
C TYR A 587 -18.05 -21.42 -2.76
N CYS A 588 -17.75 -21.24 -1.48
CA CYS A 588 -16.37 -21.24 -1.00
C CYS A 588 -16.23 -21.96 0.35
N LEU A 589 -15.02 -22.44 0.61
CA LEU A 589 -14.62 -23.07 1.87
C LEU A 589 -13.41 -22.34 2.45
N GLY A 590 -13.57 -21.76 3.63
CA GLY A 590 -12.48 -21.18 4.40
C GLY A 590 -12.02 -22.12 5.51
N ASP A 591 -10.71 -22.18 5.75
CA ASP A 591 -10.10 -22.90 6.87
C ASP A 591 -9.40 -21.89 7.80
N ALA A 592 -9.89 -21.79 9.03
CA ALA A 592 -9.37 -20.89 10.07
C ALA A 592 -8.85 -21.67 11.28
N SER A 593 -8.55 -22.96 11.12
CA SER A 593 -8.17 -23.86 12.22
C SER A 593 -6.93 -23.38 12.98
N ASN A 594 -6.06 -22.63 12.32
CA ASN A 594 -4.81 -22.10 12.88
C ASN A 594 -4.94 -20.72 13.53
N ALA A 595 -6.10 -20.07 13.42
CA ALA A 595 -6.25 -18.67 13.84
C ALA A 595 -6.47 -18.48 15.36
N TYR A 596 -6.84 -19.55 16.08
CA TYR A 596 -7.40 -19.49 17.44
C TYR A 596 -6.39 -19.69 18.58
N GLY A 597 -5.10 -19.84 18.27
CA GLY A 597 -4.05 -19.92 19.29
C GLY A 597 -4.29 -21.02 20.33
N ASP A 598 -4.44 -20.63 21.61
CA ASP A 598 -4.64 -21.51 22.76
C ASP A 598 -6.12 -21.73 23.14
N ALA A 599 -7.06 -21.40 22.25
CA ALA A 599 -8.48 -21.61 22.50
C ALA A 599 -8.92 -23.09 22.45
N GLY A 600 -8.01 -24.03 22.17
CA GLY A 600 -8.29 -25.48 22.09
C GLY A 600 -9.01 -25.92 20.80
N LEU A 601 -9.29 -24.98 19.89
CA LEU A 601 -9.84 -25.27 18.56
C LEU A 601 -8.84 -26.06 17.72
N THR A 602 -9.30 -27.17 17.11
CA THR A 602 -8.48 -28.06 16.29
C THR A 602 -8.90 -28.09 14.83
N LEU A 603 -10.18 -27.82 14.54
CA LEU A 603 -10.72 -27.67 13.20
C LEU A 603 -11.73 -26.53 13.19
N PHE A 604 -11.60 -25.62 12.23
CA PHE A 604 -12.68 -24.71 11.84
C PHE A 604 -12.70 -24.51 10.34
N ARG A 605 -13.66 -25.18 9.70
CA ARG A 605 -13.97 -24.97 8.30
C ARG A 605 -15.35 -24.38 8.15
N ARG A 606 -15.47 -23.33 7.34
CA ARG A 606 -16.75 -22.69 7.03
C ARG A 606 -17.02 -22.78 5.54
N HIS A 607 -18.13 -23.42 5.21
CA HIS A 607 -18.72 -23.48 3.88
C HIS A 607 -19.72 -22.35 3.74
N VAL A 608 -19.55 -21.53 2.71
CA VAL A 608 -20.50 -20.46 2.36
C VAL A 608 -21.02 -20.73 0.96
N VAL A 609 -22.34 -20.81 0.83
CA VAL A 609 -23.02 -20.99 -0.45
C VAL A 609 -24.00 -19.84 -0.68
N LEU A 610 -23.90 -19.18 -1.83
CA LEU A 610 -24.94 -18.30 -2.35
C LEU A 610 -25.69 -19.02 -3.47
N LEU A 611 -26.92 -19.44 -3.18
CA LEU A 611 -27.89 -19.95 -4.14
C LEU A 611 -28.73 -18.79 -4.66
N ARG A 612 -28.57 -18.45 -5.92
CA ARG A 612 -29.33 -17.35 -6.54
C ARG A 612 -30.81 -17.77 -6.67
N PRO A 613 -31.76 -16.85 -6.44
CA PRO A 613 -31.56 -15.40 -6.37
C PRO A 613 -31.29 -14.80 -4.98
N SER A 614 -31.37 -15.56 -3.87
CA SER A 614 -31.37 -14.92 -2.54
C SER A 614 -31.03 -15.78 -1.33
N THR A 615 -30.66 -17.05 -1.49
CA THR A 615 -30.45 -17.96 -0.35
C THR A 615 -28.97 -18.08 -0.01
N VAL A 616 -28.62 -17.78 1.24
CA VAL A 616 -27.27 -17.95 1.79
C VAL A 616 -27.26 -19.13 2.75
N VAL A 617 -26.36 -20.09 2.54
CA VAL A 617 -26.15 -21.23 3.44
C VAL A 617 -24.76 -21.12 4.06
N ILE A 618 -24.71 -21.18 5.39
CA ILE A 618 -23.47 -21.25 6.17
C ILE A 618 -23.45 -22.62 6.85
N TYR A 619 -22.40 -23.39 6.64
CA TYR A 619 -22.19 -24.69 7.29
C TYR A 619 -20.79 -24.74 7.89
N ASP A 620 -20.72 -24.97 9.21
CA ASP A 620 -19.50 -24.95 10.00
C ASP A 620 -19.11 -26.36 10.46
N GLU A 621 -17.88 -26.77 10.16
CA GLU A 621 -17.22 -27.93 10.76
C GLU A 621 -16.32 -27.44 11.89
N LEU A 622 -16.62 -27.84 13.13
CA LEU A 622 -15.91 -27.38 14.33
C LEU A 622 -15.44 -28.57 15.16
N GLU A 623 -14.17 -28.58 15.52
CA GLU A 623 -13.59 -29.53 16.47
C GLU A 623 -12.73 -28.79 17.50
N ALA A 624 -12.76 -29.27 18.74
CA ALA A 624 -11.88 -28.81 19.81
C ALA A 624 -11.28 -30.04 20.53
N ASP A 625 -10.14 -29.84 21.19
CA ASP A 625 -9.47 -30.88 21.99
C ASP A 625 -10.15 -31.18 23.34
N HIS A 626 -11.29 -30.55 23.60
CA HIS A 626 -12.12 -30.68 24.77
C HIS A 626 -13.61 -30.45 24.41
N ALA A 627 -14.51 -30.71 25.36
CA ALA A 627 -15.93 -30.36 25.22
C ALA A 627 -16.10 -28.82 25.34
N ALA A 628 -16.04 -28.13 24.21
CA ALA A 628 -16.08 -26.67 24.13
C ALA A 628 -17.51 -26.12 24.02
N GLN A 629 -17.70 -24.90 24.53
CA GLN A 629 -18.85 -24.06 24.23
C GLN A 629 -18.60 -23.26 22.95
N TRP A 630 -19.47 -23.40 21.97
CA TRP A 630 -19.42 -22.65 20.71
C TRP A 630 -20.35 -21.46 20.74
N SER A 631 -19.83 -20.26 20.49
CA SER A 631 -20.65 -19.06 20.27
C SER A 631 -20.63 -18.71 18.79
N TRP A 632 -21.76 -18.89 18.11
CA TRP A 632 -21.95 -18.45 16.72
C TRP A 632 -22.47 -17.02 16.71
N LEU A 633 -21.73 -16.10 16.11
CA LEU A 633 -21.99 -14.66 16.21
C LEU A 633 -22.61 -14.09 14.94
N LEU A 634 -23.58 -13.20 15.12
CA LEU A 634 -24.21 -12.43 14.05
C LEU A 634 -24.50 -11.02 14.54
N HIS A 635 -24.10 -10.03 13.73
CA HIS A 635 -24.19 -8.62 14.06
C HIS A 635 -24.94 -7.85 12.98
N CYS A 636 -25.78 -6.91 13.40
CA CYS A 636 -26.45 -5.94 12.55
C CYS A 636 -26.62 -4.62 13.31
N GLU A 637 -26.86 -3.52 12.59
CA GLU A 637 -27.05 -2.20 13.20
C GLU A 637 -28.40 -2.10 13.94
N ASP A 638 -29.44 -2.76 13.41
CA ASP A 638 -30.79 -2.76 13.96
C ASP A 638 -31.04 -3.92 14.92
N ARG A 639 -32.07 -3.80 15.77
CA ARG A 639 -32.46 -4.88 16.69
C ARG A 639 -33.09 -6.05 15.91
N ILE A 640 -32.49 -7.24 16.00
CA ILE A 640 -33.08 -8.48 15.49
C ILE A 640 -34.34 -8.81 16.31
N SER A 641 -35.45 -9.11 15.64
CA SER A 641 -36.68 -9.60 16.25
C SER A 641 -37.16 -10.86 15.53
N GLY A 642 -37.82 -11.77 16.25
CA GLY A 642 -38.43 -12.97 15.64
C GLY A 642 -37.48 -14.15 15.41
N LEU A 643 -36.39 -14.29 16.18
CA LEU A 643 -35.72 -15.58 16.30
C LEU A 643 -36.72 -16.55 16.93
N MET A 644 -37.39 -17.37 16.13
CA MET A 644 -38.22 -18.44 16.65
C MET A 644 -37.28 -19.47 17.29
N GLU A 645 -37.41 -19.63 18.60
CA GLU A 645 -36.90 -20.79 19.30
C GLU A 645 -37.76 -21.97 18.84
N ASP A 646 -37.22 -22.80 17.95
CA ASP A 646 -37.75 -24.15 17.69
C ASP A 646 -37.16 -25.15 18.69
#